data_AF-A0A3C0ARR6-F1
#
_entry.id   AF-A0A3C0ARR6-F1
#
_cell.length_a   1.000
_cell.length_b   1.000
_cell.length_c   1.000
_cell.angle_alpha   90.00
_cell.angle_beta   90.00
_cell.angle_gamma   90.00
#
_symmetry.space_group_name_H-M   'P 1'
#
loop_
_entity.id
_entity.type
_entity.pdbx_description
1 polymer ?
#
loop_
_entity_poly.entity_id
_entity_poly.type
_entity_poly.pdbx_seq_one_letter_code
_entity_poly.pdbx_strand_id
1 'polypeptide(L)'
;MRKLIQSAALLLVSLGAVASLPAADTGSIALQEPWQSQYTKENATGPHVLGLWTFDGANPGADLSGNGHQATFHGTEIEVQGKFGAAMRSFPGFPVEDKRHGASVKNSAKLSPRGAFTLETWIKPEADIEKANTAYLLDKKYVSHTDYQLLFNPAGRTGTRTLRAVLGFGDFSETWYSDPLQLEPETWYHIVFMYDGAGRGRFLVNGLPHGEKTVAGVGAITAGTRPLTIGDRNGSNYGGFPGLVDQVRISSGELEFRPVRFDRLTQRSCYIRMEQNPSLAFQVTNLQADVLPEATVTWLLNGDVQGTSTLKNLNSGKPQQVLFPLNTALRPDQYQLTARLKTAGPAGTTAEAAFPIQIVSRKLPDQFPVIMWGAGIGEIDRLKKIGFTHAVGTRANYSKILEAGKPTLADSEENVAEMRAGLDRGLANGISFYASLSPGSYLRSRESLQRVNRDGTTHSSREDICPLIPEIKEFTYNVGASLAQTYQDYTALDAALLHTEVRGHSRPCFHEHDREAFKKFAGIDIPAEAGPPRGVDYKKLKDFPADRVVPDDDPLYVYYKWHWKTGDGWNELNSDLERGLNSTAKKFWTWYDPAMRVASVFGSGGNVDVLSHWTYSYPDPIRINVVGDELFAMAKGSGKHQDVMNMTQIIWYRSQTAPISKKPGDGPETLAHWEEEQPDAAFITISPIHLREAFWAKISRPIKGIMYHGWQSLVPTDGSGGYRYTNSQTQNELERLIHDVIQPLGPALKTMPAAKNDIAFYESFASQVFARRGTYGWNGYWLGDAHQVLQWAGLQTDAVFDESIKQSGLDQYKVLVMMDCDVITESILQAIKDFQQRGGIVIADERVSPAVKPDIRISSYNRTGKADLDKHELQKKAEELRQALTGKYTRAID
;
A
#
# COMPACT_ATOMS: atom_id res chain seq x y z
N MET A 1 5.76 27.78 54.66
CA MET A 1 7.09 27.37 55.19
C MET A 1 7.36 25.93 54.80
N ARG A 2 8.47 25.68 54.07
CA ARG A 2 9.38 24.50 54.08
C ARG A 2 8.76 23.08 54.00
N LYS A 3 9.16 22.11 53.17
CA LYS A 3 10.26 21.78 52.21
C LYS A 3 9.75 20.54 51.41
N LEU A 4 9.82 20.41 50.08
CA LEU A 4 10.97 20.04 49.21
C LEU A 4 11.76 18.79 49.67
N ILE A 5 11.48 17.63 49.07
CA ILE A 5 12.46 16.55 48.80
C ILE A 5 12.19 15.99 47.40
N GLN A 6 13.17 16.17 46.52
CA GLN A 6 13.29 15.61 45.17
C GLN A 6 13.67 14.13 45.26
N SER A 7 13.08 13.28 44.41
CA SER A 7 13.63 11.97 44.08
C SER A 7 14.11 12.02 42.62
N ALA A 8 15.43 11.92 42.46
CA ALA A 8 16.12 11.92 41.19
C ALA A 8 15.88 10.58 40.47
N ALA A 9 15.39 10.64 39.23
CA ALA A 9 15.35 9.52 38.31
C ALA A 9 16.77 9.30 37.76
N LEU A 10 17.36 8.16 38.12
CA LEU A 10 18.64 7.70 37.61
C LEU A 10 18.45 7.24 36.16
N LEU A 11 18.90 8.05 35.20
CA LEU A 11 19.00 7.67 33.79
C LEU A 11 20.21 6.73 33.64
N LEU A 12 19.96 5.42 33.57
CA LEU A 12 20.98 4.42 33.23
C LEU A 12 21.30 4.55 31.73
N VAL A 13 22.38 5.26 31.42
CA VAL A 13 23.05 5.21 30.11
C VAL A 13 23.72 3.84 30.01
N SER A 14 23.12 2.92 29.26
CA SER A 14 23.74 1.67 28.88
C SER A 14 24.82 1.94 27.83
N LEU A 15 26.08 1.99 28.28
CA LEU A 15 27.26 1.82 27.43
C LEU A 15 27.28 0.38 26.90
N GLY A 16 26.57 0.14 25.80
CA GLY A 16 26.66 -1.11 25.05
C GLY A 16 28.02 -1.21 24.36
N ALA A 17 28.85 -2.16 24.80
CA ALA A 17 30.06 -2.54 24.09
C ALA A 17 29.68 -3.00 22.67
N VAL A 18 30.23 -2.30 21.67
CA VAL A 18 30.05 -2.60 20.25
C VAL A 18 30.78 -3.90 19.94
N ALA A 19 30.04 -5.01 19.87
CA ALA A 19 30.53 -6.24 19.27
C ALA A 19 30.48 -6.07 17.74
N SER A 20 31.63 -5.88 17.13
CA SER A 20 31.82 -5.89 15.68
C SER A 20 31.60 -7.31 15.14
N LEU A 21 30.43 -7.55 14.54
CA LEU A 21 30.19 -8.75 13.74
C LEU A 21 30.87 -8.59 12.36
N PRO A 22 31.42 -9.66 11.75
CA PRO A 22 32.11 -9.56 10.48
C PRO A 22 31.12 -9.28 9.34
N ALA A 23 31.45 -8.33 8.49
CA ALA A 23 30.69 -8.02 7.29
C ALA A 23 30.72 -9.18 6.29
N ALA A 24 29.58 -9.41 5.62
CA ALA A 24 29.46 -10.35 4.51
C ALA A 24 30.36 -9.91 3.34
N ASP A 25 30.99 -10.91 2.71
CA ASP A 25 31.91 -10.75 1.59
C ASP A 25 31.15 -10.22 0.36
N THR A 26 31.46 -8.99 -0.04
CA THR A 26 30.93 -8.31 -1.23
C THR A 26 32.12 -7.97 -2.11
N GLY A 27 32.01 -8.17 -3.43
CA GLY A 27 33.13 -8.05 -4.38
C GLY A 27 33.94 -6.76 -4.27
N SER A 28 35.14 -6.74 -4.87
CA SER A 28 36.11 -5.65 -4.68
C SER A 28 35.49 -4.26 -4.88
N ILE A 29 35.40 -3.49 -3.80
CA ILE A 29 34.92 -2.11 -3.82
C ILE A 29 35.92 -1.26 -4.61
N ALA A 30 35.45 -0.54 -5.64
CA ALA A 30 36.27 0.41 -6.37
C ALA A 30 36.75 1.52 -5.41
N LEU A 31 38.07 1.68 -5.31
CA LEU A 31 38.67 2.75 -4.52
C LEU A 31 38.62 4.07 -5.28
N GLN A 32 38.85 5.16 -4.54
CA GLN A 32 38.93 6.50 -5.05
C GLN A 32 40.04 6.61 -6.11
N GLU A 33 39.72 7.22 -7.25
CA GLU A 33 40.70 7.64 -8.25
C GLU A 33 41.77 8.55 -7.61
N PRO A 34 43.06 8.42 -7.96
CA PRO A 34 44.12 9.24 -7.37
C PRO A 34 44.19 10.65 -7.99
N TRP A 35 43.04 11.30 -8.15
CA TRP A 35 42.84 12.59 -8.84
C TRP A 35 43.56 13.78 -8.19
N GLN A 36 44.01 13.60 -6.94
CA GLN A 36 44.83 14.55 -6.18
C GLN A 36 46.33 14.48 -6.55
N SER A 37 46.69 13.63 -7.49
CA SER A 37 48.03 13.51 -8.06
C SER A 37 47.96 13.47 -9.58
N GLN A 38 49.10 13.61 -10.25
CA GLN A 38 49.17 13.40 -11.69
C GLN A 38 48.90 11.93 -12.01
N TYR A 39 48.00 11.66 -12.96
CA TYR A 39 47.65 10.32 -13.37
C TYR A 39 48.84 9.61 -14.04
N THR A 40 49.08 8.38 -13.61
CA THR A 40 50.12 7.51 -14.16
C THR A 40 49.59 6.08 -14.31
N LYS A 41 50.32 5.24 -15.05
CA LYS A 41 50.02 3.81 -15.24
C LYS A 41 48.58 3.59 -15.74
N GLU A 42 47.80 2.74 -15.08
CA GLU A 42 46.43 2.39 -15.47
C GLU A 42 45.48 3.58 -15.46
N ASN A 43 45.69 4.58 -14.59
CA ASN A 43 44.83 5.76 -14.53
C ASN A 43 45.14 6.78 -15.65
N ALA A 44 46.27 6.63 -16.32
CA ALA A 44 46.65 7.41 -17.49
C ALA A 44 46.39 6.67 -18.80
N THR A 45 46.82 5.42 -18.90
CA THR A 45 46.89 4.63 -20.15
C THR A 45 46.03 3.37 -20.13
N GLY A 46 45.26 3.16 -19.06
CA GLY A 46 44.38 2.00 -18.93
C GLY A 46 43.28 1.99 -19.99
N PRO A 47 42.69 0.82 -20.27
CA PRO A 47 41.70 0.67 -21.35
C PRO A 47 40.43 1.51 -21.15
N HIS A 48 40.16 1.94 -19.92
CA HIS A 48 39.03 2.81 -19.59
C HIS A 48 39.31 4.29 -19.88
N VAL A 49 40.56 4.70 -20.07
CA VAL A 49 40.93 6.10 -20.36
C VAL A 49 40.84 6.34 -21.86
N LEU A 50 39.92 7.23 -22.25
CA LEU A 50 39.62 7.56 -23.65
C LEU A 50 40.46 8.75 -24.14
N GLY A 51 40.89 9.64 -23.24
CA GLY A 51 41.81 10.75 -23.53
C GLY A 51 42.31 11.38 -22.23
N LEU A 52 43.58 11.81 -22.21
CA LEU A 52 44.21 12.50 -21.07
C LEU A 52 45.14 13.62 -21.55
N TRP A 53 44.91 14.85 -21.09
CA TRP A 53 45.76 16.01 -21.40
C TRP A 53 46.15 16.75 -20.12
N THR A 54 47.45 16.84 -19.83
CA THR A 54 47.98 17.58 -18.66
C THR A 54 48.67 18.89 -19.04
N PHE A 55 48.81 19.18 -20.34
CA PHE A 55 49.46 20.41 -20.84
C PHE A 55 50.92 20.60 -20.43
N ASP A 56 51.57 19.50 -20.04
CA ASP A 56 52.96 19.45 -19.58
C ASP A 56 53.98 19.10 -20.67
N GLY A 57 55.25 19.35 -20.34
CA GLY A 57 56.40 18.79 -21.04
C GLY A 57 56.68 19.45 -22.39
N ALA A 58 57.50 18.77 -23.21
CA ALA A 58 57.95 19.30 -24.49
C ALA A 58 56.85 19.38 -25.57
N ASN A 59 55.76 18.64 -25.39
CA ASN A 59 54.58 18.69 -26.27
C ASN A 59 53.31 18.82 -25.42
N PRO A 60 52.94 20.06 -25.01
CA PRO A 60 51.77 20.32 -24.16
C PRO A 60 50.44 19.79 -24.72
N GLY A 61 50.32 19.58 -26.03
CA GLY A 61 49.08 19.06 -26.62
C GLY A 61 48.98 17.53 -26.61
N ALA A 62 49.99 16.81 -26.11
CA ALA A 62 50.05 15.36 -26.20
C ALA A 62 48.90 14.68 -25.44
N ASP A 63 48.30 13.65 -26.06
CA ASP A 63 47.36 12.76 -25.39
C ASP A 63 48.14 11.66 -24.67
N LEU A 64 48.16 11.74 -23.34
CA LEU A 64 48.88 10.81 -22.48
C LEU A 64 48.14 9.48 -22.28
N SER A 65 46.93 9.32 -22.83
CA SER A 65 46.22 8.04 -22.80
C SER A 65 46.76 6.99 -23.77
N GLY A 66 47.59 7.42 -24.74
CA GLY A 66 48.11 6.54 -25.78
C GLY A 66 47.12 6.29 -26.94
N ASN A 67 45.97 6.98 -26.98
CA ASN A 67 44.98 6.85 -28.04
C ASN A 67 45.22 7.79 -29.25
N GLY A 68 46.28 8.62 -29.20
CA GLY A 68 46.69 9.47 -30.31
C GLY A 68 45.80 10.71 -30.50
N HIS A 69 45.10 11.15 -29.46
CA HIS A 69 44.18 12.29 -29.48
C HIS A 69 44.90 13.64 -29.25
N GLN A 70 45.94 13.91 -30.04
CA GLN A 70 46.75 15.13 -29.94
C GLN A 70 45.89 16.40 -30.08
N ALA A 71 46.06 17.32 -29.12
CA ALA A 71 45.42 18.62 -29.09
C ALA A 71 46.25 19.69 -29.83
N THR A 72 45.55 20.62 -30.47
CA THR A 72 46.12 21.80 -31.15
C THR A 72 45.57 23.07 -30.51
N PHE A 73 46.45 23.99 -30.13
CA PHE A 73 46.09 25.20 -29.39
C PHE A 73 45.63 26.34 -30.31
N HIS A 74 44.60 27.07 -29.88
CA HIS A 74 44.07 28.24 -30.57
C HIS A 74 43.79 29.37 -29.56
N GLY A 75 44.61 30.43 -29.59
CA GLY A 75 44.42 31.60 -28.73
C GLY A 75 44.54 31.30 -27.23
N THR A 76 45.25 30.23 -26.87
CA THR A 76 45.59 29.83 -25.50
C THR A 76 47.07 30.04 -25.22
N GLU A 77 47.42 30.15 -23.94
CA GLU A 77 48.80 30.16 -23.47
C GLU A 77 49.09 28.92 -22.61
N ILE A 78 50.35 28.53 -22.51
CA ILE A 78 50.79 27.48 -21.58
C ILE A 78 51.43 28.16 -20.37
N GLU A 79 50.76 28.06 -19.23
CA GLU A 79 51.25 28.55 -17.95
C GLU A 79 52.19 27.49 -17.35
N VAL A 80 53.37 27.89 -16.89
CA VAL A 80 54.37 26.95 -16.35
C VAL A 80 54.08 26.51 -14.91
N GLN A 81 53.12 27.17 -14.25
CA GLN A 81 52.63 26.85 -12.90
C GLN A 81 51.14 26.43 -12.90
N GLY A 82 50.90 25.22 -13.39
CA GLY A 82 49.65 24.47 -13.27
C GLY A 82 49.47 23.77 -11.92
N LYS A 83 48.53 22.82 -11.86
CA LYS A 83 48.19 22.07 -10.64
C LYS A 83 49.23 21.00 -10.32
N PHE A 84 49.70 20.28 -11.34
CA PHE A 84 50.72 19.23 -11.21
C PHE A 84 52.00 19.49 -12.03
N GLY A 85 51.98 20.53 -12.88
CA GLY A 85 53.08 20.94 -13.74
C GLY A 85 52.78 22.29 -14.38
N ALA A 86 52.60 22.31 -15.69
CA ALA A 86 52.04 23.38 -16.50
C ALA A 86 50.52 23.23 -16.65
N ALA A 87 49.84 24.27 -17.16
CA ALA A 87 48.41 24.24 -17.45
C ALA A 87 48.10 25.05 -18.70
N MET A 88 46.98 24.75 -19.36
CA MET A 88 46.49 25.56 -20.46
C MET A 88 45.70 26.75 -19.91
N ARG A 89 46.13 27.97 -20.23
CA ARG A 89 45.41 29.20 -19.95
C ARG A 89 44.45 29.51 -21.11
N SER A 90 43.18 29.64 -20.79
CA SER A 90 42.09 30.06 -21.68
C SER A 90 41.53 31.41 -21.22
N PHE A 91 40.86 32.13 -22.12
CA PHE A 91 40.45 33.54 -21.96
C PHE A 91 38.95 33.71 -22.22
N PRO A 92 38.33 34.82 -21.75
CA PRO A 92 36.91 35.06 -22.01
C PRO A 92 36.63 35.24 -23.51
N GLY A 93 35.73 34.41 -24.03
CA GLY A 93 35.23 34.55 -25.40
C GLY A 93 34.04 35.53 -25.52
N PHE A 94 33.18 35.30 -26.52
CA PHE A 94 31.92 36.01 -26.74
C PHE A 94 31.08 36.13 -25.46
N PRO A 95 30.56 37.32 -25.12
CA PRO A 95 30.53 38.54 -25.94
C PRO A 95 31.75 39.46 -25.79
N VAL A 96 32.78 39.08 -25.02
CA VAL A 96 33.98 39.91 -24.81
C VAL A 96 34.80 39.99 -26.10
N GLU A 97 35.21 38.84 -26.62
CA GLU A 97 35.90 38.72 -27.90
C GLU A 97 35.51 37.39 -28.57
N ASP A 98 34.93 37.42 -29.77
CA ASP A 98 34.53 36.20 -30.48
C ASP A 98 35.71 35.55 -31.22
N LYS A 99 36.71 35.11 -30.45
CA LYS A 99 37.90 34.37 -30.93
C LYS A 99 38.03 33.06 -30.18
N ARG A 100 38.76 32.11 -30.80
CA ARG A 100 39.08 30.83 -30.18
C ARG A 100 40.08 31.03 -29.04
N HIS A 101 39.79 30.41 -27.91
CA HIS A 101 40.62 30.39 -26.71
C HIS A 101 40.70 28.97 -26.12
N GLY A 102 40.85 27.94 -26.96
CA GLY A 102 40.84 26.55 -26.50
C GLY A 102 41.76 25.63 -27.30
N ALA A 103 41.91 24.40 -26.81
CA ALA A 103 42.62 23.33 -27.50
C ALA A 103 41.63 22.45 -28.27
N SER A 104 41.92 22.19 -29.54
CA SER A 104 41.08 21.36 -30.42
C SER A 104 41.72 19.99 -30.65
N VAL A 105 40.93 18.94 -30.47
CA VAL A 105 41.28 17.54 -30.70
C VAL A 105 40.41 17.01 -31.84
N LYS A 106 41.04 16.36 -32.82
CA LYS A 106 40.33 15.79 -33.98
C LYS A 106 39.22 14.83 -33.54
N ASN A 107 38.12 14.82 -34.30
CA ASN A 107 37.02 13.90 -34.03
C ASN A 107 37.50 12.44 -34.01
N SER A 108 37.03 11.69 -33.02
CA SER A 108 37.31 10.27 -32.83
C SER A 108 36.09 9.60 -32.20
N ALA A 109 35.70 8.42 -32.69
CA ALA A 109 34.62 7.65 -32.10
C ALA A 109 34.94 7.19 -30.66
N LYS A 110 36.22 7.10 -30.28
CA LYS A 110 36.63 6.81 -28.89
C LYS A 110 36.28 7.93 -27.91
N LEU A 111 36.19 9.18 -28.39
CA LEU A 111 35.74 10.33 -27.60
C LEU A 111 34.22 10.48 -27.59
N SER A 112 33.48 9.47 -28.05
CA SER A 112 32.01 9.39 -28.04
C SER A 112 31.58 8.09 -27.33
N PRO A 113 31.70 8.02 -25.99
CA PRO A 113 31.48 6.79 -25.23
C PRO A 113 30.05 6.23 -25.40
N ARG A 114 29.94 4.92 -25.61
CA ARG A 114 28.67 4.20 -25.93
C ARG A 114 27.91 3.67 -24.70
N GLY A 115 28.24 4.14 -23.49
CA GLY A 115 27.66 3.67 -22.23
C GLY A 115 27.94 4.65 -21.11
N ALA A 116 28.14 4.17 -19.88
CA ALA A 116 28.58 5.01 -18.77
C ALA A 116 29.93 5.68 -19.11
N PHE A 117 30.13 6.93 -18.66
CA PHE A 117 31.37 7.66 -18.85
C PHE A 117 31.57 8.76 -17.81
N THR A 118 32.81 9.21 -17.71
CA THR A 118 33.26 10.25 -16.79
C THR A 118 34.02 11.33 -17.57
N LEU A 119 33.68 12.59 -17.31
CA LEU A 119 34.43 13.76 -17.74
C LEU A 119 35.02 14.42 -16.49
N GLU A 120 36.33 14.67 -16.48
CA GLU A 120 36.95 15.40 -15.37
C GLU A 120 38.02 16.39 -15.85
N THR A 121 38.24 17.42 -15.03
CA THR A 121 39.30 18.41 -15.24
C THR A 121 39.61 19.14 -13.95
N TRP A 122 40.86 19.56 -13.78
CA TRP A 122 41.22 20.62 -12.84
C TRP A 122 41.06 21.98 -13.52
N ILE A 123 40.52 22.95 -12.77
CA ILE A 123 40.37 24.33 -13.22
C ILE A 123 40.81 25.31 -12.14
N LYS A 124 41.33 26.45 -12.54
CA LYS A 124 41.60 27.60 -11.69
C LYS A 124 41.03 28.85 -12.36
N PRO A 125 39.83 29.31 -11.98
CA PRO A 125 39.24 30.50 -12.57
C PRO A 125 40.09 31.72 -12.22
N GLU A 126 40.25 32.61 -13.18
CA GLU A 126 40.90 33.91 -12.95
C GLU A 126 39.83 34.99 -12.73
N ALA A 127 40.22 36.19 -12.33
CA ALA A 127 39.29 37.30 -12.07
C ALA A 127 38.34 37.59 -13.26
N ASP A 128 38.81 37.30 -14.48
CA ASP A 128 38.05 37.49 -15.72
C ASP A 128 36.91 36.47 -15.92
N ILE A 129 36.76 35.47 -15.03
CA ILE A 129 35.61 34.56 -15.01
C ILE A 129 34.28 35.33 -14.94
N GLU A 130 34.25 36.47 -14.25
CA GLU A 130 33.08 37.35 -14.14
C GLU A 130 32.65 37.94 -15.50
N LYS A 131 33.59 38.09 -16.44
CA LYS A 131 33.32 38.60 -17.78
C LYS A 131 32.73 37.54 -18.70
N ALA A 132 32.91 36.25 -18.40
CA ALA A 132 32.38 35.17 -19.23
C ALA A 132 30.87 35.05 -19.08
N ASN A 133 30.15 35.21 -20.18
CA ASN A 133 28.71 34.92 -20.22
C ASN A 133 28.47 33.42 -20.06
N THR A 134 29.18 32.57 -20.81
CA THR A 134 29.18 31.11 -20.64
C THR A 134 30.62 30.64 -20.77
N ALA A 135 31.04 29.75 -19.88
CA ALA A 135 32.43 29.29 -19.83
C ALA A 135 32.48 27.78 -20.09
N TYR A 136 32.94 27.39 -21.27
CA TYR A 136 33.00 26.00 -21.70
C TYR A 136 34.27 25.32 -21.18
N LEU A 137 34.09 24.16 -20.54
CA LEU A 137 35.21 23.31 -20.12
C LEU A 137 35.50 22.27 -21.21
N LEU A 138 34.45 21.63 -21.71
CA LEU A 138 34.52 20.63 -22.78
C LEU A 138 33.34 20.82 -23.73
N ASP A 139 33.60 20.81 -25.04
CA ASP A 139 32.56 20.81 -26.06
C ASP A 139 32.91 19.86 -27.20
N LYS A 140 32.12 18.79 -27.38
CA LYS A 140 32.17 17.90 -28.55
C LYS A 140 30.84 17.92 -29.33
N LYS A 141 29.89 18.76 -28.94
CA LYS A 141 28.50 18.73 -29.43
C LYS A 141 28.14 19.94 -30.26
N TYR A 142 28.63 21.13 -29.89
CA TYR A 142 28.16 22.41 -30.39
C TYR A 142 26.63 22.56 -30.26
N VAL A 143 25.91 22.72 -31.38
CA VAL A 143 24.44 22.79 -31.42
C VAL A 143 23.79 21.47 -31.86
N SER A 144 24.57 20.41 -32.10
CA SER A 144 24.04 19.11 -32.55
C SER A 144 23.31 18.37 -31.42
N HIS A 145 22.55 17.32 -31.77
CA HIS A 145 21.95 16.40 -30.80
C HIS A 145 22.83 15.16 -30.55
N THR A 146 24.16 15.28 -30.73
CA THR A 146 25.14 14.19 -30.56
C THR A 146 26.27 14.63 -29.62
N ASP A 147 26.93 13.68 -28.98
CA ASP A 147 28.02 13.90 -28.01
C ASP A 147 27.61 14.72 -26.77
N TYR A 148 28.54 15.48 -26.18
CA TYR A 148 28.38 16.13 -24.89
C TYR A 148 29.00 17.53 -24.83
N GLN A 149 28.56 18.31 -23.86
CA GLN A 149 29.18 19.56 -23.39
C GLN A 149 29.23 19.58 -21.87
N LEU A 150 30.29 20.16 -21.32
CA LEU A 150 30.41 20.53 -19.90
C LEU A 150 30.84 21.99 -19.82
N LEU A 151 30.04 22.81 -19.15
CA LEU A 151 30.23 24.26 -19.11
C LEU A 151 29.64 24.88 -17.83
N PHE A 152 30.04 26.11 -17.51
CA PHE A 152 29.34 26.94 -16.54
C PHE A 152 28.35 27.86 -17.24
N ASN A 153 27.14 27.95 -16.69
CA ASN A 153 26.16 28.96 -17.04
C ASN A 153 26.64 30.38 -16.66
N PRO A 154 25.94 31.44 -17.16
CA PRO A 154 26.13 32.79 -16.67
C PRO A 154 26.00 32.88 -15.14
N ALA A 155 26.76 33.78 -14.53
CA ALA A 155 26.65 34.05 -13.10
C ALA A 155 25.23 34.51 -12.75
N GLY A 156 24.69 33.96 -11.66
CA GLY A 156 23.43 34.41 -11.09
C GLY A 156 23.59 35.74 -10.36
N ARG A 157 22.48 36.28 -9.82
CA ARG A 157 22.48 37.56 -9.08
C ARG A 157 23.41 37.58 -7.86
N THR A 158 23.72 36.41 -7.31
CA THR A 158 24.58 36.21 -6.14
C THR A 158 26.04 35.94 -6.52
N GLY A 159 26.42 36.01 -7.80
CA GLY A 159 27.77 35.68 -8.29
C GLY A 159 28.03 34.18 -8.49
N THR A 160 27.18 33.31 -7.92
CA THR A 160 27.28 31.86 -8.08
C THR A 160 26.97 31.42 -9.52
N ARG A 161 27.67 30.40 -10.00
CA ARG A 161 27.44 29.74 -11.30
C ARG A 161 26.95 28.31 -11.11
N THR A 162 26.32 27.74 -12.13
CA THR A 162 25.94 26.32 -12.14
C THR A 162 26.69 25.62 -13.27
N LEU A 163 27.24 24.43 -12.98
CA LEU A 163 27.72 23.54 -14.03
C LEU A 163 26.52 22.99 -14.79
N ARG A 164 26.71 22.83 -16.08
CA ARG A 164 25.73 22.32 -17.01
C ARG A 164 26.40 21.27 -17.88
N ALA A 165 25.85 20.06 -17.84
CA ALA A 165 26.19 19.00 -18.76
C ALA A 165 25.05 18.82 -19.76
N VAL A 166 25.35 18.87 -21.05
CA VAL A 166 24.35 18.70 -22.12
C VAL A 166 24.72 17.47 -22.94
N LEU A 167 23.85 16.47 -22.96
CA LEU A 167 24.09 15.21 -23.65
C LEU A 167 23.16 15.06 -24.86
N GLY A 168 23.68 14.53 -25.96
CA GLY A 168 22.96 14.32 -27.21
C GLY A 168 22.60 12.85 -27.46
N PHE A 169 21.34 12.59 -27.78
CA PHE A 169 20.77 11.25 -27.99
C PHE A 169 20.32 11.01 -29.45
N GLY A 170 20.92 11.73 -30.40
CA GLY A 170 20.65 11.62 -31.83
C GLY A 170 19.64 12.65 -32.31
N ASP A 171 18.40 12.54 -31.82
CA ASP A 171 17.29 13.41 -32.26
C ASP A 171 16.96 14.54 -31.27
N PHE A 172 17.42 14.41 -30.02
CA PHE A 172 17.21 15.41 -28.97
C PHE A 172 18.43 15.50 -28.03
N SER A 173 18.37 16.42 -27.08
CA SER A 173 19.38 16.56 -26.03
C SER A 173 18.73 16.80 -24.68
N GLU A 174 19.35 16.26 -23.64
CA GLU A 174 18.96 16.52 -22.27
C GLU A 174 20.05 17.29 -21.52
N THR A 175 19.64 17.95 -20.45
CA THR A 175 20.52 18.79 -19.64
C THR A 175 20.46 18.42 -18.16
N TRP A 176 21.64 18.31 -17.57
CA TRP A 176 21.86 18.16 -16.13
C TRP A 176 22.51 19.44 -15.60
N TYR A 177 22.13 19.82 -14.38
CA TYR A 177 22.67 20.98 -13.69
C TYR A 177 23.23 20.56 -12.34
N SER A 178 24.33 21.19 -11.93
CA SER A 178 24.84 21.10 -10.57
C SER A 178 24.08 22.04 -9.63
N ASP A 179 24.32 21.89 -8.33
CA ASP A 179 23.98 22.95 -7.37
C ASP A 179 24.79 24.23 -7.65
N PRO A 180 24.31 25.42 -7.23
CA PRO A 180 25.07 26.67 -7.36
C PRO A 180 26.45 26.57 -6.69
N LEU A 181 27.49 27.00 -7.41
CA LEU A 181 28.88 27.01 -6.99
C LEU A 181 29.40 28.44 -7.02
N GLN A 182 30.00 28.89 -5.93
CA GLN A 182 30.82 30.09 -5.92
C GLN A 182 32.24 29.71 -6.37
N LEU A 183 32.68 30.28 -7.49
CA LEU A 183 34.05 30.13 -7.99
C LEU A 183 34.88 31.28 -7.44
N GLU A 184 35.80 30.97 -6.53
CA GLU A 184 36.75 31.94 -6.02
C GLU A 184 37.91 32.05 -7.02
N PRO A 185 38.20 33.25 -7.53
CA PRO A 185 39.38 33.46 -8.37
C PRO A 185 40.63 32.94 -7.69
N GLU A 186 41.54 32.42 -8.51
CA GLU A 186 42.83 31.86 -8.09
C GLU A 186 42.76 30.57 -7.25
N THR A 187 41.58 29.95 -7.12
CA THR A 187 41.42 28.68 -6.38
C THR A 187 41.31 27.50 -7.33
N TRP A 188 42.03 26.41 -7.06
CA TRP A 188 41.91 25.17 -7.85
C TRP A 188 40.65 24.39 -7.46
N TYR A 189 39.89 23.96 -8.47
CA TYR A 189 38.75 23.07 -8.35
C TYR A 189 38.93 21.85 -9.24
N HIS A 190 38.64 20.68 -8.71
CA HIS A 190 38.47 19.47 -9.51
C HIS A 190 36.99 19.30 -9.85
N ILE A 191 36.66 19.31 -11.14
CA ILE A 191 35.29 19.22 -11.64
C ILE A 191 35.12 17.86 -12.30
N VAL A 192 34.08 17.14 -11.89
CA VAL A 192 33.71 15.85 -12.47
C VAL A 192 32.24 15.87 -12.89
N PHE A 193 31.95 15.36 -14.07
CA PHE A 193 30.61 14.94 -14.48
C PHE A 193 30.63 13.45 -14.83
N MET A 194 29.72 12.69 -14.24
CA MET A 194 29.57 11.25 -14.49
C MET A 194 28.18 10.98 -15.05
N TYR A 195 28.11 10.07 -16.02
CA TYR A 195 26.88 9.56 -16.59
C TYR A 195 26.86 8.04 -16.52
N ASP A 196 25.76 7.46 -16.05
CA ASP A 196 25.63 6.01 -15.86
C ASP A 196 25.25 5.24 -17.15
N GLY A 197 24.96 5.93 -18.24
CA GLY A 197 24.49 5.32 -19.49
C GLY A 197 22.98 4.99 -19.52
N ALA A 198 22.25 5.27 -18.43
CA ALA A 198 20.84 4.93 -18.24
C ALA A 198 20.00 6.10 -17.68
N GLY A 199 20.57 7.31 -17.62
CA GLY A 199 19.84 8.56 -17.35
C GLY A 199 20.27 9.31 -16.09
N ARG A 200 21.11 8.73 -15.22
CA ARG A 200 21.64 9.43 -14.04
C ARG A 200 22.90 10.21 -14.41
N GLY A 201 22.86 11.51 -14.17
CA GLY A 201 24.02 12.40 -14.25
C GLY A 201 24.36 12.97 -12.88
N ARG A 202 25.65 12.99 -12.54
CA ARG A 202 26.19 13.47 -11.26
C ARG A 202 27.33 14.44 -11.45
N PHE A 203 27.38 15.45 -10.60
CA PHE A 203 28.51 16.37 -10.50
C PHE A 203 29.27 16.14 -9.20
N LEU A 204 30.60 16.15 -9.27
CA LEU A 204 31.45 16.32 -8.08
C LEU A 204 32.32 17.56 -8.24
N VAL A 205 32.53 18.25 -7.11
CA VAL A 205 33.51 19.33 -6.98
C VAL A 205 34.47 18.92 -5.86
N ASN A 206 35.76 18.79 -6.16
CA ASN A 206 36.79 18.34 -5.21
C ASN A 206 36.44 16.99 -4.54
N GLY A 207 35.85 16.06 -5.30
CA GLY A 207 35.43 14.75 -4.80
C GLY A 207 34.17 14.77 -3.92
N LEU A 208 33.53 15.93 -3.73
CA LEU A 208 32.27 16.07 -2.99
C LEU A 208 31.08 16.12 -3.96
N PRO A 209 29.95 15.44 -3.69
CA PRO A 209 28.75 15.56 -4.51
C PRO A 209 28.26 17.01 -4.59
N HIS A 210 27.97 17.49 -5.80
CA HIS A 210 27.53 18.87 -6.07
C HIS A 210 26.35 18.90 -7.05
N GLY A 211 25.42 17.97 -6.91
CA GLY A 211 24.21 17.87 -7.73
C GLY A 211 24.08 16.53 -8.46
N GLU A 212 22.86 16.00 -8.50
CA GLU A 212 22.48 14.76 -9.17
C GLU A 212 21.08 14.90 -9.78
N LYS A 213 20.87 14.33 -10.97
CA LYS A 213 19.54 14.20 -11.58
C LYS A 213 19.47 12.91 -12.38
N THR A 214 18.35 12.20 -12.25
CA THR A 214 18.02 11.04 -13.10
C THR A 214 16.91 11.41 -14.07
N VAL A 215 17.10 11.12 -15.36
CA VAL A 215 16.12 11.30 -16.43
C VAL A 215 15.67 9.92 -16.89
N ALA A 216 14.37 9.63 -16.83
CA ALA A 216 13.83 8.35 -17.28
C ALA A 216 13.82 8.25 -18.82
N GLY A 217 14.05 7.05 -19.36
CA GLY A 217 13.87 6.76 -20.79
C GLY A 217 15.01 7.19 -21.72
N VAL A 218 16.16 7.59 -21.18
CA VAL A 218 17.37 7.92 -21.96
C VAL A 218 18.47 6.89 -21.73
N GLY A 219 19.24 6.58 -22.77
CA GLY A 219 20.31 5.56 -22.76
C GLY A 219 21.68 6.13 -23.14
N ALA A 220 22.51 5.37 -23.84
CA ALA A 220 23.81 5.86 -24.31
C ALA A 220 23.69 7.10 -25.23
N ILE A 221 24.68 8.00 -25.14
CA ILE A 221 24.77 9.15 -26.05
C ILE A 221 25.04 8.69 -27.49
N THR A 222 24.62 9.50 -28.46
CA THR A 222 24.90 9.25 -29.89
C THR A 222 26.20 9.92 -30.31
N ALA A 223 27.07 9.18 -30.99
CA ALA A 223 28.35 9.70 -31.47
C ALA A 223 28.18 10.79 -32.54
N GLY A 224 28.88 11.92 -32.35
CA GLY A 224 28.87 13.06 -33.26
C GLY A 224 30.12 13.19 -34.13
N THR A 225 30.11 14.18 -35.01
CA THR A 225 31.17 14.43 -36.01
C THR A 225 32.08 15.61 -35.70
N ARG A 226 31.78 16.36 -34.63
CA ARG A 226 32.55 17.55 -34.25
C ARG A 226 33.86 17.17 -33.55
N PRO A 227 34.91 17.99 -33.69
CA PRO A 227 36.11 17.85 -32.85
C PRO A 227 35.76 18.08 -31.38
N LEU A 228 36.59 17.59 -30.47
CA LEU A 228 36.51 17.97 -29.06
C LEU A 228 37.27 19.28 -28.88
N THR A 229 36.64 20.27 -28.26
CA THR A 229 37.30 21.50 -27.82
C THR A 229 37.39 21.50 -26.29
N ILE A 230 38.59 21.77 -25.78
CA ILE A 230 38.89 21.88 -24.35
C ILE A 230 39.07 23.36 -24.03
N GLY A 231 38.40 23.83 -22.99
CA GLY A 231 38.45 25.22 -22.52
C GLY A 231 37.65 26.22 -23.35
N ASP A 232 36.97 25.81 -24.42
CA ASP A 232 36.20 26.70 -25.30
C ASP A 232 35.06 25.97 -26.04
N ARG A 233 34.19 26.73 -26.70
CA ARG A 233 33.06 26.26 -27.50
C ARG A 233 33.47 25.91 -28.93
N ASN A 234 32.83 24.91 -29.51
CA ASN A 234 32.93 24.61 -30.94
C ASN A 234 32.20 25.63 -31.83
N GLY A 235 32.57 25.69 -33.11
CA GLY A 235 31.80 26.39 -34.15
C GLY A 235 31.94 27.91 -34.12
N SER A 236 31.03 28.60 -33.42
CA SER A 236 30.94 30.07 -33.32
C SER A 236 30.40 30.51 -31.96
N ASN A 237 30.47 31.82 -31.66
CA ASN A 237 30.26 32.39 -30.32
C ASN A 237 31.15 31.65 -29.32
N TYR A 238 32.46 31.75 -29.54
CA TYR A 238 33.47 31.10 -28.70
C TYR A 238 33.26 31.52 -27.25
N GLY A 239 33.20 30.59 -26.32
CA GLY A 239 32.79 30.81 -24.94
C GLY A 239 33.86 30.32 -23.97
N GLY A 240 35.09 30.78 -24.19
CA GLY A 240 36.27 30.29 -23.46
C GLY A 240 36.12 30.40 -21.95
N PHE A 241 36.66 29.43 -21.22
CA PHE A 241 36.78 29.47 -19.77
C PHE A 241 37.94 30.39 -19.37
N PRO A 242 37.71 31.52 -18.68
CA PRO A 242 38.77 32.42 -18.24
C PRO A 242 39.54 31.82 -17.05
N GLY A 243 40.72 31.28 -17.34
CA GLY A 243 41.63 30.75 -16.32
C GLY A 243 42.42 29.54 -16.79
N LEU A 244 42.99 28.82 -15.82
CA LEU A 244 43.82 27.64 -16.09
C LEU A 244 42.97 26.37 -16.11
N VAL A 245 43.25 25.50 -17.08
CA VAL A 245 42.70 24.16 -17.23
C VAL A 245 43.87 23.17 -17.20
N ASP A 246 43.78 22.15 -16.36
CA ASP A 246 44.83 21.15 -16.16
C ASP A 246 44.20 19.75 -16.01
N GLN A 247 44.97 18.71 -16.36
CA GLN A 247 44.64 17.29 -16.22
C GLN A 247 43.19 16.96 -16.63
N VAL A 248 42.88 17.18 -17.89
CA VAL A 248 41.59 16.83 -18.50
C VAL A 248 41.60 15.35 -18.82
N ARG A 249 40.67 14.58 -18.25
CA ARG A 249 40.52 13.14 -18.52
C ARG A 249 39.10 12.80 -18.93
N ILE A 250 38.98 11.97 -19.95
CA ILE A 250 37.73 11.40 -20.44
C ILE A 250 37.86 9.90 -20.32
N SER A 251 36.92 9.27 -19.61
CA SER A 251 36.98 7.84 -19.31
C SER A 251 35.65 7.15 -19.57
N SER A 252 35.68 5.88 -19.98
CA SER A 252 34.51 5.01 -19.94
C SER A 252 34.24 4.55 -18.50
N GLY A 253 32.97 4.37 -18.16
CA GLY A 253 32.52 3.97 -16.83
C GLY A 253 32.20 5.15 -15.91
N GLU A 254 31.44 4.85 -14.86
CA GLU A 254 31.24 5.74 -13.72
C GLU A 254 32.36 5.47 -12.70
N LEU A 255 33.38 6.33 -12.70
CA LEU A 255 34.53 6.20 -11.79
C LEU A 255 34.19 6.75 -10.39
N GLU A 256 35.02 6.44 -9.39
CA GLU A 256 34.79 6.86 -8.01
C GLU A 256 35.80 7.93 -7.57
N PHE A 257 35.33 9.13 -7.23
CA PHE A 257 36.19 10.25 -6.80
C PHE A 257 35.99 10.64 -5.34
N ARG A 258 34.98 10.07 -4.67
CA ARG A 258 34.69 10.39 -3.28
C ARG A 258 35.72 9.71 -2.37
N PRO A 259 36.25 10.41 -1.35
CA PRO A 259 37.16 9.78 -0.42
C PRO A 259 36.44 8.85 0.58
N VAL A 260 35.16 9.11 0.86
CA VAL A 260 34.30 8.27 1.69
C VAL A 260 32.91 8.21 1.08
N ARG A 261 32.29 7.03 1.08
CA ARG A 261 30.90 6.80 0.65
C ARG A 261 30.00 6.53 1.85
N PHE A 262 28.79 7.08 1.81
CA PHE A 262 27.72 6.79 2.75
C PHE A 262 26.58 6.05 2.04
N ASP A 263 26.22 4.88 2.55
CA ASP A 263 25.10 4.08 2.06
C ASP A 263 24.06 3.95 3.18
N ARG A 264 22.82 4.37 2.95
CA ARG A 264 21.74 4.24 3.95
C ARG A 264 21.16 2.83 3.89
N LEU A 265 21.29 2.08 4.97
CA LEU A 265 20.75 0.71 5.10
C LEU A 265 19.27 0.69 5.46
N THR A 266 18.83 1.59 6.34
CA THR A 266 17.39 1.73 6.65
C THR A 266 16.67 2.26 5.42
N GLN A 267 15.80 1.46 4.81
CA GLN A 267 15.10 1.87 3.58
C GLN A 267 14.02 2.93 3.85
N ARG A 268 13.31 2.82 4.98
CA ARG A 268 12.22 3.72 5.37
C ARG A 268 12.66 5.18 5.45
N SER A 269 11.96 6.07 4.77
CA SER A 269 12.25 7.51 4.74
C SER A 269 11.12 8.39 5.28
N CYS A 270 9.93 7.85 5.55
CA CYS A 270 8.81 8.61 6.09
C CYS A 270 8.44 8.19 7.53
N TYR A 271 8.33 9.17 8.42
CA TYR A 271 8.15 8.98 9.86
C TYR A 271 6.98 9.78 10.40
N ILE A 272 6.30 9.25 11.42
CA ILE A 272 5.23 9.99 12.09
C ILE A 272 5.87 10.91 13.14
N ARG A 273 5.36 12.13 13.27
CA ARG A 273 5.81 13.05 14.32
C ARG A 273 5.65 12.43 15.71
N MET A 274 6.69 12.54 16.55
CA MET A 274 6.80 11.94 17.89
C MET A 274 6.79 10.40 17.91
N GLU A 275 7.11 9.77 16.78
CA GLU A 275 7.37 8.33 16.75
C GLU A 275 8.54 7.97 17.67
N GLN A 276 8.40 6.86 18.41
CA GLN A 276 9.32 6.51 19.49
C GLN A 276 10.65 5.97 18.96
N ASN A 277 11.74 6.69 19.23
CA ASN A 277 13.13 6.29 19.02
C ASN A 277 13.47 5.69 17.63
N PRO A 278 13.04 6.28 16.50
CA PRO A 278 13.45 5.76 15.19
C PRO A 278 14.96 5.99 14.99
N SER A 279 15.63 4.99 14.44
CA SER A 279 17.05 5.07 14.12
C SER A 279 17.32 4.67 12.68
N LEU A 280 18.19 5.44 12.01
CA LEU A 280 18.65 5.19 10.66
C LEU A 280 20.03 4.54 10.71
N ALA A 281 20.16 3.39 10.06
CA ALA A 281 21.43 2.71 9.87
C ALA A 281 22.10 3.14 8.57
N PHE A 282 23.40 3.40 8.64
CA PHE A 282 24.25 3.77 7.51
C PHE A 282 25.50 2.89 7.49
N GLN A 283 26.00 2.57 6.31
CA GLN A 283 27.38 2.13 6.09
C GLN A 283 28.22 3.31 5.64
N VAL A 284 29.39 3.44 6.25
CA VAL A 284 30.41 4.43 5.89
C VAL A 284 31.64 3.68 5.40
N THR A 285 32.05 3.92 4.16
CA THR A 285 33.15 3.19 3.52
C THR A 285 34.28 4.15 3.17
N ASN A 286 35.48 3.92 3.69
CA ASN A 286 36.67 4.66 3.26
C ASN A 286 37.10 4.15 1.88
N LEU A 287 37.10 5.03 0.89
CA LEU A 287 37.49 4.71 -0.49
C LEU A 287 38.93 5.11 -0.80
N GLN A 288 39.62 5.79 0.13
CA GLN A 288 41.05 6.07 -0.02
C GLN A 288 41.89 4.81 0.18
N ALA A 289 43.11 4.81 -0.34
CA ALA A 289 44.07 3.73 -0.13
C ALA A 289 44.55 3.65 1.33
N ASP A 290 44.70 4.80 1.98
CA ASP A 290 45.19 4.89 3.36
C ASP A 290 44.05 4.74 4.38
N VAL A 291 44.37 4.17 5.55
CA VAL A 291 43.44 4.09 6.68
C VAL A 291 43.11 5.48 7.23
N LEU A 292 41.85 5.70 7.61
CA LEU A 292 41.46 6.87 8.41
C LEU A 292 41.46 6.48 9.90
N PRO A 293 42.44 6.93 10.72
CA PRO A 293 42.54 6.50 12.11
C PRO A 293 41.36 6.94 12.95
N GLU A 294 40.87 8.16 12.71
CA GLU A 294 39.68 8.69 13.37
C GLU A 294 38.96 9.69 12.44
N ALA A 295 37.64 9.58 12.37
CA ALA A 295 36.79 10.48 11.60
C ALA A 295 35.52 10.80 12.38
N THR A 296 35.07 12.04 12.29
CA THR A 296 33.80 12.49 12.91
C THR A 296 32.78 12.73 11.83
N VAL A 297 31.64 12.06 11.92
CA VAL A 297 30.45 12.33 11.11
C VAL A 297 29.54 13.26 11.89
N THR A 298 29.27 14.44 11.36
CA THR A 298 28.25 15.37 11.84
C THR A 298 26.97 15.14 11.05
N TRP A 299 25.87 14.91 11.76
CA TRP A 299 24.55 14.74 11.17
C TRP A 299 23.80 16.07 11.20
N LEU A 300 23.30 16.52 10.06
CA LEU A 300 22.57 17.78 9.94
C LEU A 300 21.18 17.52 9.34
N LEU A 301 20.15 18.15 9.88
CA LEU A 301 18.82 18.20 9.25
C LEU A 301 18.58 19.63 8.76
N ASN A 302 18.45 19.83 7.45
CA ASN A 302 18.33 21.15 6.82
C ASN A 302 19.44 22.13 7.25
N GLY A 303 20.64 21.63 7.53
CA GLY A 303 21.79 22.41 8.00
C GLY A 303 21.94 22.53 9.52
N ASP A 304 20.91 22.14 10.30
CA ASP A 304 20.98 22.17 11.77
C ASP A 304 21.62 20.89 12.32
N VAL A 305 22.67 21.04 13.13
CA VAL A 305 23.39 19.92 13.74
C VAL A 305 22.49 19.14 14.70
N GLN A 306 22.32 17.84 14.44
CA GLN A 306 21.55 16.92 15.27
C GLN A 306 22.41 16.06 16.18
N GLY A 307 23.71 15.92 15.87
CA GLY A 307 24.63 15.13 16.65
C GLY A 307 25.87 14.72 15.85
N THR A 308 26.74 13.96 16.50
CA THR A 308 27.97 13.44 15.87
C THR A 308 28.13 11.94 16.14
N SER A 309 28.87 11.27 15.26
CA SER A 309 29.32 9.89 15.43
C SER A 309 30.81 9.79 15.13
N THR A 310 31.56 9.12 15.99
CA THR A 310 33.00 8.91 15.80
C THR A 310 33.27 7.54 15.21
N LEU A 311 34.01 7.50 14.12
CA LEU A 311 34.52 6.31 13.46
C LEU A 311 36.01 6.18 13.75
N LYS A 312 36.47 4.96 14.05
CA LYS A 312 37.88 4.69 14.35
C LYS A 312 38.41 3.60 13.43
N ASN A 313 39.62 3.79 12.93
CA ASN A 313 40.33 2.85 12.07
C ASN A 313 39.50 2.41 10.85
N LEU A 314 38.97 3.38 10.11
CA LEU A 314 38.21 3.12 8.90
C LEU A 314 39.17 2.68 7.78
N ASN A 315 39.35 1.37 7.66
CA ASN A 315 40.26 0.74 6.70
C ASN A 315 39.79 0.94 5.26
N SER A 316 40.74 1.02 4.33
CA SER A 316 40.47 1.10 2.90
C SER A 316 39.52 -0.01 2.43
N GLY A 317 38.47 0.38 1.70
CA GLY A 317 37.46 -0.50 1.14
C GLY A 317 36.56 -1.22 2.15
N LYS A 318 36.73 -1.03 3.47
CA LYS A 318 35.93 -1.73 4.48
C LYS A 318 34.83 -0.83 5.06
N PRO A 319 33.54 -1.19 4.90
CA PRO A 319 32.43 -0.42 5.47
C PRO A 319 32.37 -0.58 6.99
N GLN A 320 32.01 0.50 7.69
CA GLN A 320 31.62 0.48 9.10
C GLN A 320 30.18 0.99 9.26
N GLN A 321 29.36 0.30 10.07
CA GLN A 321 27.99 0.72 10.33
C GLN A 321 27.92 1.82 11.39
N VAL A 322 27.05 2.80 11.17
CA VAL A 322 26.71 3.88 12.11
C VAL A 322 25.19 3.96 12.25
N LEU A 323 24.73 4.21 13.47
CA LEU A 323 23.32 4.47 13.76
C LEU A 323 23.13 5.97 14.05
N PHE A 324 22.12 6.56 13.43
CA PHE A 324 21.69 7.92 13.67
C PHE A 324 20.30 7.91 14.30
N PRO A 325 20.12 8.39 15.54
CA PRO A 325 18.79 8.56 16.14
C PRO A 325 18.08 9.75 15.49
N LEU A 326 16.98 9.49 14.77
CA LEU A 326 16.23 10.54 14.07
C LEU A 326 15.32 11.29 15.04
N ASN A 327 15.46 12.61 15.10
CA ASN A 327 14.55 13.46 15.87
C ASN A 327 13.21 13.65 15.14
N THR A 328 12.19 12.88 15.52
CA THR A 328 10.83 13.00 14.97
C THR A 328 9.95 14.00 15.71
N ALA A 329 10.46 14.76 16.68
CA ALA A 329 9.69 15.80 17.38
C ALA A 329 9.47 17.07 16.53
N LEU A 330 10.24 17.20 15.44
CA LEU A 330 10.20 18.30 14.48
C LEU A 330 8.79 18.46 13.86
N ARG A 331 8.56 19.62 13.23
CA ARG A 331 7.29 19.87 12.53
C ARG A 331 7.13 18.89 11.35
N PRO A 332 5.90 18.57 10.93
CA PRO A 332 5.70 17.82 9.69
C PRO A 332 6.27 18.60 8.50
N ASP A 333 7.24 18.03 7.80
CA ASP A 333 7.91 18.64 6.64
C ASP A 333 8.81 17.61 5.93
N GLN A 334 9.38 18.02 4.79
CA GLN A 334 10.51 17.35 4.18
C GLN A 334 11.83 17.92 4.72
N TYR A 335 12.75 17.02 5.04
CA TYR A 335 14.05 17.34 5.60
C TYR A 335 15.14 16.69 4.76
N GLN A 336 16.20 17.44 4.49
CA GLN A 336 17.43 16.91 3.95
C GLN A 336 18.34 16.51 5.13
N LEU A 337 18.55 15.21 5.32
CA LEU A 337 19.52 14.68 6.26
C LEU A 337 20.89 14.61 5.58
N THR A 338 21.82 15.44 6.04
CA THR A 338 23.20 15.46 5.54
C THR A 338 24.12 14.77 6.54
N ALA A 339 24.92 13.83 6.06
CA ALA A 339 26.04 13.24 6.78
C ALA A 339 27.34 13.89 6.30
N ARG A 340 28.02 14.64 7.17
CA ARG A 340 29.29 15.30 6.85
C ARG A 340 30.42 14.70 7.67
N LEU A 341 31.39 14.08 7.01
CA LEU A 341 32.60 13.57 7.64
C LEU A 341 33.74 14.58 7.57
N LYS A 342 34.49 14.68 8.67
CA LYS A 342 35.75 15.41 8.75
C LYS A 342 36.76 14.65 9.60
N THR A 343 38.02 14.65 9.17
CA THR A 343 39.18 14.14 9.94
C THR A 343 40.01 15.31 10.49
N ALA A 344 40.90 15.02 11.44
CA ALA A 344 41.74 16.04 12.07
C ALA A 344 42.83 16.57 11.11
N GLY A 345 43.17 17.86 11.24
CA GLY A 345 44.26 18.53 10.51
C GLY A 345 43.82 19.43 9.35
N PRO A 346 44.67 20.36 8.88
CA PRO A 346 44.33 21.33 7.82
C PRO A 346 44.10 20.69 6.43
N ALA A 347 44.71 19.53 6.18
CA ALA A 347 44.56 18.74 4.96
C ALA A 347 43.64 17.51 5.15
N GLY A 348 42.87 17.48 6.24
CA GLY A 348 42.05 16.32 6.59
C GLY A 348 40.99 16.00 5.52
N THR A 349 40.75 14.71 5.30
CA THR A 349 39.65 14.20 4.46
C THR A 349 38.30 14.78 4.89
N THR A 350 37.54 15.26 3.92
CA THR A 350 36.12 15.61 4.05
C THR A 350 35.27 14.75 3.12
N ALA A 351 34.05 14.43 3.53
CA ALA A 351 33.07 13.78 2.68
C ALA A 351 31.66 14.20 3.09
N GLU A 352 30.73 14.20 2.14
CA GLU A 352 29.34 14.55 2.39
C GLU A 352 28.39 13.70 1.56
N ALA A 353 27.25 13.35 2.14
CA ALA A 353 26.12 12.74 1.45
C ALA A 353 24.82 13.23 2.06
N ALA A 354 23.76 13.31 1.25
CA ALA A 354 22.48 13.87 1.67
C ALA A 354 21.33 12.90 1.33
N PHE A 355 20.38 12.76 2.26
CA PHE A 355 19.29 11.78 2.21
C PHE A 355 17.97 12.48 2.54
N PRO A 356 16.96 12.41 1.66
CA PRO A 356 15.65 12.98 1.96
C PRO A 356 14.93 12.14 3.02
N ILE A 357 14.34 12.82 4.00
CA ILE A 357 13.53 12.26 5.08
C ILE A 357 12.24 13.08 5.18
N GLN A 358 11.11 12.42 5.41
CA GLN A 358 9.83 13.09 5.60
C GLN A 358 9.29 12.80 7.00
N ILE A 359 8.81 13.84 7.68
CA ILE A 359 8.06 13.73 8.92
C ILE A 359 6.62 14.15 8.63
N VAL A 360 5.64 13.32 8.99
CA VAL A 360 4.21 13.59 8.80
C VAL A 360 3.49 13.84 10.11
N SER A 361 2.31 14.47 10.03
CA SER A 361 1.43 14.65 11.18
C SER A 361 1.03 13.32 11.81
N ARG A 362 0.80 13.34 13.13
CA ARG A 362 0.16 12.21 13.83
C ARG A 362 -1.25 12.00 13.28
N LYS A 363 -1.69 10.75 13.16
CA LYS A 363 -3.09 10.43 12.92
C LYS A 363 -3.95 11.00 14.05
N LEU A 364 -5.13 11.53 13.70
CA LEU A 364 -6.12 11.92 14.70
C LEU A 364 -6.61 10.67 15.44
N PRO A 365 -6.74 10.70 16.78
CA PRO A 365 -7.43 9.66 17.51
C PRO A 365 -8.84 9.46 16.94
N ASP A 366 -9.29 8.22 16.88
CA ASP A 366 -10.64 7.89 16.42
C ASP A 366 -11.00 8.38 15.01
N GLN A 367 -10.01 8.53 14.14
CA GLN A 367 -10.27 8.69 12.72
C GLN A 367 -11.13 7.52 12.22
N PHE A 368 -12.24 7.84 11.58
CA PHE A 368 -13.18 6.85 11.05
C PHE A 368 -12.61 6.24 9.76
N PRO A 369 -12.38 4.91 9.70
CA PRO A 369 -11.78 4.28 8.53
C PRO A 369 -12.75 4.25 7.34
N VAL A 370 -12.24 4.70 6.18
CA VAL A 370 -12.92 4.66 4.89
C VAL A 370 -12.01 3.89 3.93
N ILE A 371 -12.44 2.69 3.52
CA ILE A 371 -11.58 1.69 2.90
C ILE A 371 -11.98 1.46 1.46
N MET A 372 -11.01 1.51 0.54
CA MET A 372 -11.20 1.12 -0.85
C MET A 372 -10.72 -0.32 -1.08
N TRP A 373 -11.63 -1.17 -1.55
CA TRP A 373 -11.34 -2.50 -2.09
C TRP A 373 -11.28 -2.40 -3.62
N GLY A 374 -10.11 -2.69 -4.21
CA GLY A 374 -9.92 -2.64 -5.67
C GLY A 374 -9.08 -1.46 -6.20
N ALA A 375 -8.48 -0.68 -5.31
CA ALA A 375 -7.42 0.28 -5.63
C ALA A 375 -6.22 0.04 -4.71
N GLY A 376 -5.03 0.46 -5.13
CA GLY A 376 -3.82 0.25 -4.35
C GLY A 376 -2.76 1.31 -4.53
N ILE A 377 -1.50 0.91 -4.39
CA ILE A 377 -0.36 1.82 -4.19
C ILE A 377 -0.07 2.75 -5.38
N GLY A 378 -0.55 2.41 -6.58
CA GLY A 378 -0.47 3.26 -7.78
C GLY A 378 -1.51 4.39 -7.82
N GLU A 379 -2.50 4.40 -6.92
CA GLU A 379 -3.67 5.30 -6.98
C GLU A 379 -3.71 6.30 -5.81
N ILE A 380 -2.58 6.52 -5.11
CA ILE A 380 -2.50 7.31 -3.87
C ILE A 380 -3.14 8.69 -4.00
N ASP A 381 -2.85 9.43 -5.08
CA ASP A 381 -3.35 10.79 -5.25
C ASP A 381 -4.87 10.83 -5.41
N ARG A 382 -5.44 9.86 -6.14
CA ARG A 382 -6.88 9.75 -6.36
C ARG A 382 -7.61 9.24 -5.11
N LEU A 383 -7.01 8.29 -4.39
CA LEU A 383 -7.48 7.83 -3.09
C LEU A 383 -7.58 8.99 -2.10
N LYS A 384 -6.52 9.80 -2.01
CA LYS A 384 -6.46 11.00 -1.16
C LYS A 384 -7.50 12.03 -1.57
N LYS A 385 -7.64 12.30 -2.87
CA LYS A 385 -8.64 13.25 -3.38
C LYS A 385 -10.05 12.86 -2.96
N ILE A 386 -10.44 11.60 -3.11
CA ILE A 386 -11.79 11.14 -2.75
C ILE A 386 -11.97 11.06 -1.22
N GLY A 387 -10.88 10.95 -0.46
CA GLY A 387 -10.89 10.96 1.01
C GLY A 387 -10.80 9.58 1.65
N PHE A 388 -10.37 8.54 0.91
CA PHE A 388 -10.10 7.23 1.48
C PHE A 388 -8.95 7.30 2.49
N THR A 389 -9.05 6.53 3.57
CA THR A 389 -7.98 6.41 4.58
C THR A 389 -7.16 5.13 4.40
N HIS A 390 -7.77 4.08 3.83
CA HIS A 390 -7.11 2.81 3.57
C HIS A 390 -7.40 2.28 2.17
N ALA A 391 -6.42 1.58 1.58
CA ALA A 391 -6.57 0.87 0.30
C ALA A 391 -5.79 -0.45 0.30
N VAL A 392 -5.97 -1.29 -0.72
CA VAL A 392 -5.22 -2.55 -0.83
C VAL A 392 -3.73 -2.21 -1.02
N GLY A 393 -2.88 -2.63 -0.10
CA GLY A 393 -1.44 -2.50 -0.25
C GLY A 393 -0.88 -3.70 -1.00
N THR A 394 -0.73 -4.81 -0.28
CA THR A 394 0.09 -5.96 -0.70
C THR A 394 -0.69 -7.27 -0.58
N ARG A 395 -0.20 -8.27 -1.30
CA ARG A 395 -0.48 -9.69 -1.08
C ARG A 395 0.86 -10.37 -0.76
N ALA A 396 0.82 -11.48 -0.05
CA ALA A 396 2.01 -12.29 0.15
C ALA A 396 2.22 -13.24 -1.04
N ASN A 397 3.47 -13.54 -1.37
CA ASN A 397 3.84 -14.55 -2.34
C ASN A 397 3.71 -15.94 -1.72
N TYR A 398 2.52 -16.52 -1.86
CA TYR A 398 2.17 -17.79 -1.24
C TYR A 398 3.05 -18.96 -1.67
N SER A 399 3.45 -19.03 -2.95
CA SER A 399 4.32 -20.12 -3.42
C SER A 399 5.66 -20.10 -2.72
N LYS A 400 6.32 -18.93 -2.70
CA LYS A 400 7.61 -18.73 -2.02
C LYS A 400 7.55 -19.11 -0.54
N ILE A 401 6.51 -18.65 0.17
CA ILE A 401 6.37 -18.91 1.62
C ILE A 401 6.10 -20.39 1.87
N LEU A 402 5.29 -21.03 1.03
CA LEU A 402 4.98 -22.44 1.14
C LEU A 402 6.22 -23.32 0.87
N GLU A 403 6.99 -23.00 -0.18
CA GLU A 403 8.25 -23.68 -0.50
C GLU A 403 9.29 -23.52 0.61
N ALA A 404 9.33 -22.36 1.26
CA ALA A 404 10.24 -22.12 2.39
C ALA A 404 9.87 -22.93 3.65
N GLY A 405 8.60 -23.28 3.83
CA GLY A 405 8.09 -24.02 4.99
C GLY A 405 8.19 -23.26 6.33
N LYS A 406 8.57 -21.98 6.30
CA LYS A 406 8.79 -21.13 7.49
C LYS A 406 8.61 -19.64 7.14
N PRO A 407 8.50 -18.75 8.13
CA PRO A 407 8.46 -17.31 7.87
C PRO A 407 9.68 -16.85 7.06
N THR A 408 9.44 -16.03 6.03
CA THR A 408 10.44 -15.50 5.10
C THR A 408 10.04 -14.10 4.64
N LEU A 409 10.75 -13.52 3.67
CA LEU A 409 10.29 -12.28 3.01
C LEU A 409 8.92 -12.52 2.36
N ALA A 410 8.00 -11.58 2.57
CA ALA A 410 6.63 -11.67 2.08
C ALA A 410 6.53 -11.77 0.54
N ASP A 411 7.54 -11.29 -0.18
CA ASP A 411 7.67 -11.42 -1.64
C ASP A 411 9.16 -11.42 -2.07
N SER A 412 9.46 -11.30 -3.36
CA SER A 412 10.81 -11.04 -3.88
C SER A 412 11.42 -9.76 -3.29
N GLU A 413 12.75 -9.67 -3.27
CA GLU A 413 13.43 -8.48 -2.72
C GLU A 413 13.06 -7.20 -3.48
N GLU A 414 12.91 -7.28 -4.80
CA GLU A 414 12.48 -6.18 -5.67
C GLU A 414 11.07 -5.70 -5.33
N ASN A 415 10.09 -6.61 -5.25
CA ASN A 415 8.70 -6.26 -4.92
C ASN A 415 8.60 -5.71 -3.49
N VAL A 416 9.38 -6.24 -2.55
CA VAL A 416 9.44 -5.72 -1.18
C VAL A 416 10.00 -4.30 -1.17
N ALA A 417 11.05 -4.01 -1.95
CA ALA A 417 11.62 -2.67 -2.06
C ALA A 417 10.63 -1.66 -2.69
N GLU A 418 9.94 -2.05 -3.77
CA GLU A 418 8.90 -1.24 -4.42
C GLU A 418 7.75 -0.95 -3.45
N MET A 419 7.25 -1.98 -2.77
CA MET A 419 6.18 -1.85 -1.79
C MET A 419 6.60 -0.91 -0.65
N ARG A 420 7.79 -1.08 -0.08
CA ARG A 420 8.33 -0.19 0.96
C ARG A 420 8.37 1.27 0.53
N ALA A 421 8.84 1.57 -0.68
CA ALA A 421 8.84 2.92 -1.23
C ALA A 421 7.41 3.46 -1.40
N GLY A 422 6.48 2.62 -1.83
CA GLY A 422 5.06 2.98 -1.92
C GLY A 422 4.41 3.22 -0.56
N LEU A 423 4.78 2.48 0.50
CA LEU A 423 4.29 2.69 1.87
C LEU A 423 4.76 4.04 2.42
N ASP A 424 6.00 4.44 2.14
CA ASP A 424 6.49 5.78 2.48
C ASP A 424 5.68 6.87 1.74
N ARG A 425 5.38 6.68 0.44
CA ARG A 425 4.51 7.60 -0.33
C ARG A 425 3.07 7.64 0.19
N GLY A 426 2.53 6.52 0.64
CA GLY A 426 1.21 6.45 1.27
C GLY A 426 1.18 7.24 2.55
N LEU A 427 2.16 6.99 3.44
CA LEU A 427 2.28 7.71 4.71
C LEU A 427 2.39 9.22 4.49
N ALA A 428 3.24 9.64 3.54
CA ALA A 428 3.41 11.03 3.11
C ALA A 428 2.11 11.70 2.67
N ASN A 429 1.14 10.91 2.19
CA ASN A 429 -0.15 11.38 1.69
C ASN A 429 -1.32 11.13 2.64
N GLY A 430 -1.06 10.62 3.85
CA GLY A 430 -2.11 10.30 4.82
C GLY A 430 -2.93 9.06 4.46
N ILE A 431 -2.43 8.22 3.55
CA ILE A 431 -3.05 6.97 3.12
C ILE A 431 -2.35 5.80 3.79
N SER A 432 -3.12 4.94 4.43
CA SER A 432 -2.66 3.65 4.93
C SER A 432 -3.11 2.53 4.01
N PHE A 433 -2.56 1.35 4.22
CA PHE A 433 -2.76 0.20 3.37
C PHE A 433 -3.02 -1.02 4.23
N TYR A 434 -3.76 -1.96 3.65
CA TYR A 434 -3.96 -3.28 4.25
C TYR A 434 -3.40 -4.39 3.37
N ALA A 435 -3.00 -5.49 3.99
CA ALA A 435 -2.71 -6.72 3.26
C ALA A 435 -3.99 -7.52 3.02
N SER A 436 -4.18 -8.00 1.78
CA SER A 436 -5.28 -8.92 1.47
C SER A 436 -4.73 -10.35 1.44
N LEU A 437 -5.07 -11.13 2.47
CA LEU A 437 -4.47 -12.44 2.74
C LEU A 437 -5.53 -13.54 2.73
N SER A 438 -5.49 -14.41 1.72
CA SER A 438 -6.36 -15.58 1.59
C SER A 438 -5.55 -16.85 1.26
N PRO A 439 -4.58 -17.25 2.11
CA PRO A 439 -3.77 -18.45 1.86
C PRO A 439 -4.61 -19.73 1.73
N GLY A 440 -5.74 -19.85 2.45
CA GLY A 440 -6.66 -20.96 2.26
C GLY A 440 -7.26 -21.04 0.84
N SER A 441 -7.62 -19.90 0.24
CA SER A 441 -8.12 -19.86 -1.14
C SER A 441 -7.06 -20.27 -2.16
N TYR A 442 -5.79 -19.94 -1.91
CA TYR A 442 -4.67 -20.33 -2.76
C TYR A 442 -4.48 -21.85 -2.82
N LEU A 443 -4.83 -22.57 -1.76
CA LEU A 443 -4.68 -24.02 -1.67
C LEU A 443 -5.84 -24.82 -2.28
N ARG A 444 -6.93 -24.16 -2.74
CA ARG A 444 -8.16 -24.84 -3.20
C ARG A 444 -7.95 -25.84 -4.34
N SER A 445 -6.99 -25.60 -5.22
CA SER A 445 -6.68 -26.48 -6.35
C SER A 445 -5.83 -27.71 -5.99
N ARG A 446 -5.42 -27.86 -4.72
CA ARG A 446 -4.63 -29.02 -4.28
C ARG A 446 -5.54 -30.12 -3.78
N GLU A 447 -5.79 -31.12 -4.61
CA GLU A 447 -6.73 -32.22 -4.35
C GLU A 447 -6.54 -32.90 -2.99
N SER A 448 -5.29 -33.11 -2.55
CA SER A 448 -4.99 -33.72 -1.26
C SER A 448 -5.44 -32.90 -0.05
N LEU A 449 -5.71 -31.61 -0.24
CA LEU A 449 -6.15 -30.68 0.80
C LEU A 449 -7.65 -30.37 0.71
N GLN A 450 -8.36 -30.92 -0.28
CA GLN A 450 -9.77 -30.62 -0.51
C GLN A 450 -10.69 -31.34 0.48
N ARG A 451 -11.89 -30.78 0.64
CA ARG A 451 -12.99 -31.45 1.32
C ARG A 451 -13.44 -32.68 0.54
N VAL A 452 -13.81 -33.74 1.25
CA VAL A 452 -14.35 -34.98 0.67
C VAL A 452 -15.81 -35.19 1.02
N ASN A 453 -16.54 -35.75 0.06
CA ASN A 453 -17.86 -36.32 0.25
C ASN A 453 -17.81 -37.54 1.17
N ARG A 454 -19.00 -38.00 1.58
CA ARG A 454 -19.13 -39.18 2.45
C ARG A 454 -18.58 -40.47 1.85
N ASP A 455 -18.54 -40.56 0.52
CA ASP A 455 -17.97 -41.67 -0.26
C ASP A 455 -16.46 -41.52 -0.53
N GLY A 456 -15.83 -40.46 -0.01
CA GLY A 456 -14.40 -40.16 -0.18
C GLY A 456 -14.06 -39.40 -1.47
N THR A 457 -15.05 -39.11 -2.34
CA THR A 457 -14.80 -38.35 -3.57
C THR A 457 -14.66 -36.85 -3.29
N THR A 458 -13.89 -36.13 -4.12
CA THR A 458 -13.84 -34.67 -4.08
C THR A 458 -15.00 -34.05 -4.85
N HIS A 459 -15.33 -32.79 -4.55
CA HIS A 459 -16.37 -32.07 -5.26
C HIS A 459 -15.86 -31.60 -6.63
N SER A 460 -16.45 -32.07 -7.72
CA SER A 460 -16.13 -31.65 -9.10
C SER A 460 -16.44 -30.18 -9.42
N SER A 461 -17.14 -29.46 -8.53
CA SER A 461 -17.42 -28.04 -8.67
C SER A 461 -17.42 -27.34 -7.31
N ARG A 462 -16.90 -26.10 -7.28
CA ARG A 462 -16.68 -25.32 -6.06
C ARG A 462 -15.75 -26.03 -5.07
N GLU A 463 -14.57 -26.38 -5.57
CA GLU A 463 -13.46 -26.90 -4.78
C GLU A 463 -13.22 -26.01 -3.56
N ASP A 464 -13.09 -26.64 -2.40
CA ASP A 464 -12.78 -25.97 -1.14
C ASP A 464 -11.85 -26.86 -0.32
N ILE A 465 -10.94 -26.23 0.44
CA ILE A 465 -10.01 -26.96 1.30
C ILE A 465 -10.72 -27.48 2.56
N CYS A 466 -10.16 -28.52 3.19
CA CYS A 466 -10.48 -28.90 4.57
C CYS A 466 -9.50 -28.22 5.54
N PRO A 467 -9.86 -27.11 6.22
CA PRO A 467 -8.93 -26.36 7.06
C PRO A 467 -8.47 -27.09 8.33
N LEU A 468 -9.07 -28.24 8.65
CA LEU A 468 -8.69 -29.09 9.77
C LEU A 468 -7.39 -29.87 9.51
N ILE A 469 -6.89 -29.90 8.26
CA ILE A 469 -5.60 -30.50 7.92
C ILE A 469 -4.46 -29.67 8.54
N PRO A 470 -3.58 -30.26 9.39
CA PRO A 470 -2.57 -29.52 10.15
C PRO A 470 -1.62 -28.66 9.32
N GLU A 471 -1.19 -29.16 8.15
CA GLU A 471 -0.24 -28.46 7.26
C GLU A 471 -0.76 -27.09 6.79
N ILE A 472 -2.08 -26.95 6.65
CA ILE A 472 -2.73 -25.70 6.23
C ILE A 472 -2.60 -24.62 7.31
N LYS A 473 -2.70 -25.01 8.58
CA LYS A 473 -2.60 -24.11 9.74
C LYS A 473 -1.21 -23.51 9.86
N GLU A 474 -0.17 -24.34 9.73
CA GLU A 474 1.22 -23.89 9.77
C GLU A 474 1.54 -22.95 8.60
N PHE A 475 1.14 -23.29 7.38
CA PHE A 475 1.32 -22.41 6.23
C PHE A 475 0.63 -21.05 6.42
N THR A 476 -0.59 -21.05 6.94
CA THR A 476 -1.35 -19.82 7.19
C THR A 476 -0.67 -18.93 8.25
N TYR A 477 -0.16 -19.53 9.33
CA TYR A 477 0.67 -18.81 10.30
C TYR A 477 1.92 -18.20 9.64
N ASN A 478 2.64 -18.99 8.82
CA ASN A 478 3.85 -18.54 8.14
C ASN A 478 3.60 -17.35 7.20
N VAL A 479 2.45 -17.30 6.54
CA VAL A 479 2.04 -16.17 5.71
C VAL A 479 1.89 -14.89 6.54
N GLY A 480 1.17 -14.96 7.67
CA GLY A 480 1.01 -13.81 8.56
C GLY A 480 2.34 -13.33 9.14
N ALA A 481 3.19 -14.27 9.58
CA ALA A 481 4.50 -13.97 10.15
C ALA A 481 5.48 -13.37 9.13
N SER A 482 5.47 -13.87 7.90
CA SER A 482 6.28 -13.33 6.80
C SER A 482 5.93 -11.86 6.52
N LEU A 483 4.63 -11.53 6.49
CA LEU A 483 4.18 -10.15 6.32
C LEU A 483 4.62 -9.26 7.49
N ALA A 484 4.38 -9.71 8.73
CA ALA A 484 4.70 -8.95 9.93
C ALA A 484 6.20 -8.65 10.03
N GLN A 485 7.06 -9.64 9.76
CA GLN A 485 8.52 -9.48 9.80
C GLN A 485 9.04 -8.57 8.67
N THR A 486 8.47 -8.68 7.47
CA THR A 486 8.91 -7.91 6.29
C THR A 486 8.63 -6.41 6.43
N TYR A 487 7.50 -6.06 7.04
CA TYR A 487 6.97 -4.68 7.07
C TYR A 487 6.78 -4.12 8.48
N GLN A 488 7.41 -4.71 9.51
CA GLN A 488 7.27 -4.27 10.92
C GLN A 488 7.54 -2.77 11.12
N ASP A 489 8.50 -2.22 10.39
CA ASP A 489 8.92 -0.84 10.53
C ASP A 489 8.07 0.15 9.74
N TYR A 490 7.12 -0.31 8.91
CA TYR A 490 6.32 0.56 8.05
C TYR A 490 4.92 0.78 8.63
N THR A 491 4.68 1.97 9.17
CA THR A 491 3.43 2.32 9.85
C THR A 491 2.23 2.49 8.91
N ALA A 492 2.45 2.77 7.62
CA ALA A 492 1.37 2.87 6.64
C ALA A 492 0.74 1.52 6.28
N LEU A 493 1.37 0.37 6.55
CA LEU A 493 0.72 -0.94 6.43
C LEU A 493 0.25 -1.36 7.83
N ASP A 494 -0.97 -1.05 8.23
CA ASP A 494 -1.44 -1.23 9.62
C ASP A 494 -2.62 -2.19 9.77
N ALA A 495 -3.05 -2.81 8.68
CA ALA A 495 -4.24 -3.66 8.70
C ALA A 495 -4.17 -4.88 7.78
N ALA A 496 -5.06 -5.85 7.98
CA ALA A 496 -5.17 -7.01 7.10
C ALA A 496 -6.62 -7.54 6.95
N LEU A 497 -7.02 -7.79 5.70
CA LEU A 497 -8.21 -8.56 5.35
C LEU A 497 -7.85 -10.04 5.30
N LEU A 498 -8.49 -10.85 6.16
CA LEU A 498 -8.22 -12.28 6.29
C LEU A 498 -9.27 -13.08 5.50
N HIS A 499 -8.81 -14.05 4.71
CA HIS A 499 -9.59 -15.03 3.95
C HIS A 499 -10.89 -14.51 3.34
N THR A 500 -10.81 -13.45 2.54
CA THR A 500 -12.01 -12.92 1.91
C THR A 500 -12.70 -13.94 0.99
N GLU A 501 -14.03 -13.95 1.00
CA GLU A 501 -14.89 -14.76 0.10
C GLU A 501 -14.73 -16.28 0.19
N VAL A 502 -14.43 -16.82 1.38
CA VAL A 502 -14.22 -18.27 1.53
C VAL A 502 -15.45 -19.04 2.00
N ARG A 503 -16.12 -18.60 3.07
CA ARG A 503 -17.10 -19.44 3.79
C ARG A 503 -18.41 -19.68 3.04
N GLY A 504 -18.77 -18.81 2.10
CA GLY A 504 -19.97 -19.00 1.26
C GLY A 504 -19.94 -20.26 0.39
N HIS A 505 -18.77 -20.87 0.20
CA HIS A 505 -18.58 -22.13 -0.54
C HIS A 505 -18.38 -23.34 0.37
N SER A 506 -18.34 -23.14 1.69
CA SER A 506 -18.08 -24.21 2.66
C SER A 506 -19.15 -25.30 2.60
N ARG A 507 -18.71 -26.54 2.78
CA ARG A 507 -19.55 -27.75 2.76
C ARG A 507 -19.13 -28.71 3.88
N PRO A 508 -20.05 -29.57 4.36
CA PRO A 508 -19.71 -30.74 5.15
C PRO A 508 -18.54 -31.52 4.55
N CYS A 509 -17.58 -31.91 5.38
CA CYS A 509 -16.44 -32.73 5.01
C CYS A 509 -16.44 -34.02 5.84
N PHE A 510 -15.88 -35.09 5.27
CA PHE A 510 -16.01 -36.44 5.80
C PHE A 510 -14.68 -37.21 5.85
N HIS A 511 -13.54 -36.53 5.93
CA HIS A 511 -12.28 -37.19 6.26
C HIS A 511 -12.39 -37.86 7.64
N GLU A 512 -11.49 -38.80 7.92
CA GLU A 512 -11.45 -39.47 9.22
C GLU A 512 -11.32 -38.46 10.37
N HIS A 513 -10.43 -37.48 10.24
CA HIS A 513 -10.25 -36.43 11.25
C HIS A 513 -11.49 -35.53 11.43
N ASP A 514 -12.29 -35.27 10.38
CA ASP A 514 -13.56 -34.53 10.52
C ASP A 514 -14.58 -35.32 11.35
N ARG A 515 -14.67 -36.64 11.08
CA ARG A 515 -15.58 -37.54 11.79
C ARG A 515 -15.19 -37.67 13.26
N GLU A 516 -13.90 -37.84 13.53
CA GLU A 516 -13.36 -37.88 14.88
C GLU A 516 -13.58 -36.56 15.62
N ALA A 517 -13.37 -35.42 14.95
CA ALA A 517 -13.59 -34.10 15.54
C ALA A 517 -15.06 -33.89 15.93
N PHE A 518 -16.00 -34.25 15.08
CA PHE A 518 -17.43 -34.16 15.43
C PHE A 518 -17.81 -35.15 16.53
N LYS A 519 -17.35 -36.41 16.45
CA LYS A 519 -17.62 -37.43 17.47
C LYS A 519 -17.10 -37.01 18.84
N LYS A 520 -15.93 -36.40 18.89
CA LYS A 520 -15.37 -35.80 20.11
C LYS A 520 -16.21 -34.64 20.64
N PHE A 521 -16.79 -33.84 19.76
CA PHE A 521 -17.62 -32.69 20.12
C PHE A 521 -19.00 -33.09 20.65
N ALA A 522 -19.71 -33.98 19.94
CA ALA A 522 -21.13 -34.29 20.22
C ALA A 522 -21.36 -35.67 20.86
N GLY A 523 -20.35 -36.53 20.92
CA GLY A 523 -20.49 -37.91 21.43
C GLY A 523 -21.24 -38.86 20.48
N ILE A 524 -21.61 -38.40 19.28
CA ILE A 524 -22.35 -39.16 18.27
C ILE A 524 -21.63 -39.12 16.92
N ASP A 525 -21.90 -40.10 16.07
CA ASP A 525 -21.42 -40.09 14.68
C ASP A 525 -22.18 -39.05 13.83
N ILE A 526 -21.58 -38.59 12.74
CA ILE A 526 -22.23 -37.62 11.83
C ILE A 526 -23.52 -38.24 11.26
N PRO A 527 -24.70 -37.61 11.43
CA PRO A 527 -25.99 -38.14 10.97
C PRO A 527 -25.96 -38.56 9.51
N ALA A 528 -26.65 -39.64 9.14
CA ALA A 528 -26.61 -40.23 7.80
C ALA A 528 -27.10 -39.24 6.71
N GLU A 529 -28.07 -38.40 7.06
CA GLU A 529 -28.74 -37.45 6.19
C GLU A 529 -27.90 -36.18 5.95
N ALA A 530 -26.88 -35.92 6.77
CA ALA A 530 -26.04 -34.73 6.64
C ALA A 530 -25.18 -34.80 5.37
N GLY A 531 -25.16 -33.70 4.60
CA GLY A 531 -24.38 -33.62 3.36
C GLY A 531 -24.54 -32.31 2.60
N PRO A 532 -25.78 -31.83 2.35
CA PRO A 532 -25.98 -30.53 1.74
C PRO A 532 -25.48 -29.39 2.65
N PRO A 533 -24.91 -28.29 2.11
CA PRO A 533 -24.37 -27.20 2.95
C PRO A 533 -25.45 -26.42 3.72
N ARG A 534 -26.70 -26.42 3.24
CA ARG A 534 -27.83 -25.70 3.84
C ARG A 534 -28.82 -26.64 4.51
N GLY A 535 -28.35 -27.73 5.10
CA GLY A 535 -29.21 -28.67 5.80
C GLY A 535 -30.15 -29.52 4.92
N VAL A 536 -31.05 -30.22 5.60
CA VAL A 536 -31.93 -31.26 5.04
C VAL A 536 -33.37 -30.83 5.20
N ASP A 537 -34.11 -30.78 4.08
CA ASP A 537 -35.52 -30.39 4.10
C ASP A 537 -36.34 -31.38 4.95
N TYR A 538 -37.05 -30.87 5.96
CA TYR A 538 -37.84 -31.65 6.91
C TYR A 538 -38.89 -32.52 6.23
N LYS A 539 -39.37 -32.11 5.04
CA LYS A 539 -40.34 -32.88 4.26
C LYS A 539 -39.75 -34.20 3.73
N LYS A 540 -38.42 -34.34 3.75
CA LYS A 540 -37.69 -35.54 3.32
C LYS A 540 -37.21 -36.38 4.50
N LEU A 541 -37.34 -35.87 5.72
CA LEU A 541 -36.97 -36.59 6.93
C LEU A 541 -38.13 -37.47 7.36
N LYS A 542 -37.81 -38.71 7.70
CA LYS A 542 -38.80 -39.66 8.23
C LYS A 542 -39.16 -39.25 9.66
N ASP A 543 -40.43 -39.37 10.02
CA ASP A 543 -40.91 -39.16 11.40
C ASP A 543 -40.64 -37.75 11.97
N PHE A 544 -40.53 -36.72 11.11
CA PHE A 544 -40.34 -35.33 11.54
C PHE A 544 -41.59 -34.78 12.26
N PRO A 545 -41.44 -34.04 13.39
CA PRO A 545 -42.56 -33.60 14.21
C PRO A 545 -43.55 -32.71 13.45
N ALA A 546 -44.85 -33.00 13.59
CA ALA A 546 -45.92 -32.32 12.86
C ALA A 546 -46.10 -30.84 13.26
N ASP A 547 -45.78 -30.52 14.52
CA ASP A 547 -45.75 -29.15 15.04
C ASP A 547 -44.43 -28.41 14.69
N ARG A 548 -43.49 -29.11 14.05
CA ARG A 548 -42.19 -28.60 13.59
C ARG A 548 -41.33 -28.02 14.72
N VAL A 549 -41.43 -28.62 15.90
CA VAL A 549 -40.57 -28.32 17.04
C VAL A 549 -39.58 -29.47 17.20
N VAL A 550 -38.28 -29.17 17.10
CA VAL A 550 -37.22 -30.19 17.26
C VAL A 550 -36.59 -30.10 18.64
N PRO A 551 -36.11 -31.22 19.21
CA PRO A 551 -35.28 -31.19 20.42
C PRO A 551 -34.04 -30.32 20.22
N ASP A 552 -33.57 -29.69 21.30
CA ASP A 552 -32.35 -28.87 21.27
C ASP A 552 -31.07 -29.68 20.95
N ASP A 553 -31.13 -31.00 21.18
CA ASP A 553 -30.08 -31.98 20.91
C ASP A 553 -30.34 -32.83 19.66
N ASP A 554 -31.27 -32.42 18.78
CA ASP A 554 -31.50 -33.09 17.49
C ASP A 554 -30.16 -33.29 16.75
N PRO A 555 -29.81 -34.53 16.33
CA PRO A 555 -28.50 -34.82 15.76
C PRO A 555 -28.13 -33.97 14.54
N LEU A 556 -29.09 -33.65 13.66
CA LEU A 556 -28.86 -32.81 12.49
C LEU A 556 -28.68 -31.35 12.88
N TYR A 557 -29.50 -30.85 13.81
CA TYR A 557 -29.34 -29.49 14.35
C TYR A 557 -27.95 -29.31 14.97
N VAL A 558 -27.53 -30.23 15.83
CA VAL A 558 -26.22 -30.22 16.50
C VAL A 558 -25.08 -30.30 15.49
N TYR A 559 -25.16 -31.19 14.50
CA TYR A 559 -24.11 -31.31 13.46
C TYR A 559 -23.94 -30.03 12.65
N TYR A 560 -25.03 -29.47 12.11
CA TYR A 560 -24.92 -28.26 11.30
C TYR A 560 -24.50 -27.05 12.13
N LYS A 561 -24.91 -26.99 13.40
CA LYS A 561 -24.44 -25.95 14.32
C LYS A 561 -22.93 -26.06 14.52
N TRP A 562 -22.41 -27.26 14.78
CA TRP A 562 -20.97 -27.51 14.88
C TRP A 562 -20.24 -27.14 13.59
N HIS A 563 -20.74 -27.59 12.43
CA HIS A 563 -20.14 -27.31 11.13
C HIS A 563 -19.95 -25.80 10.90
N TRP A 564 -21.00 -25.00 11.07
CA TRP A 564 -20.92 -23.56 10.85
C TRP A 564 -20.23 -22.79 11.99
N LYS A 565 -20.06 -23.37 13.17
CA LYS A 565 -19.35 -22.70 14.28
C LYS A 565 -17.85 -22.96 14.27
N THR A 566 -17.47 -24.22 14.07
CA THR A 566 -16.09 -24.72 14.27
C THR A 566 -15.70 -25.74 13.21
N GLY A 567 -16.59 -26.66 12.85
CA GLY A 567 -16.28 -27.82 12.00
C GLY A 567 -15.91 -27.48 10.56
N ASP A 568 -16.24 -26.29 10.06
CA ASP A 568 -15.73 -25.83 8.76
C ASP A 568 -14.29 -25.32 8.81
N GLY A 569 -13.74 -25.08 10.00
CA GLY A 569 -12.34 -24.71 10.25
C GLY A 569 -11.93 -23.29 9.83
N TRP A 570 -12.81 -22.52 9.18
CA TRP A 570 -12.44 -21.20 8.63
C TRP A 570 -12.18 -20.14 9.72
N ASN A 571 -12.95 -20.17 10.82
CA ASN A 571 -12.74 -19.27 11.96
C ASN A 571 -11.37 -19.51 12.64
N GLU A 572 -10.97 -20.77 12.78
CA GLU A 572 -9.65 -21.11 13.33
C GLU A 572 -8.53 -20.66 12.37
N LEU A 573 -8.72 -20.83 11.07
CA LEU A 573 -7.72 -20.45 10.08
C LEU A 573 -7.47 -18.93 10.03
N ASN A 574 -8.51 -18.12 10.21
CA ASN A 574 -8.34 -16.68 10.41
C ASN A 574 -7.52 -16.36 11.68
N SER A 575 -7.74 -17.13 12.75
CA SER A 575 -7.02 -16.96 14.02
C SER A 575 -5.55 -17.38 13.91
N ASP A 576 -5.24 -18.42 13.13
CA ASP A 576 -3.86 -18.82 12.82
C ASP A 576 -3.13 -17.73 12.02
N LEU A 577 -3.81 -17.10 11.07
CA LEU A 577 -3.26 -16.01 10.26
C LEU A 577 -3.01 -14.75 11.12
N GLU A 578 -3.97 -14.40 11.97
CA GLU A 578 -3.85 -13.30 12.95
C GLU A 578 -2.70 -13.55 13.94
N ARG A 579 -2.52 -14.80 14.42
CA ARG A 579 -1.38 -15.17 15.25
C ARG A 579 -0.05 -14.94 14.54
N GLY A 580 0.02 -15.25 13.23
CA GLY A 580 1.20 -14.94 12.40
C GLY A 580 1.45 -13.44 12.30
N LEU A 581 0.41 -12.64 12.03
CA LEU A 581 0.50 -11.18 11.97
C LEU A 581 0.95 -10.56 13.30
N ASN A 582 0.61 -11.20 14.42
CA ASN A 582 1.01 -10.81 15.77
C ASN A 582 2.39 -11.33 16.21
N SER A 583 3.19 -11.92 15.32
CA SER A 583 4.52 -12.48 15.64
C SER A 583 5.61 -11.44 15.94
N THR A 584 5.34 -10.16 15.71
CA THR A 584 6.25 -9.04 16.02
C THR A 584 5.59 -8.04 16.97
N ALA A 585 6.32 -7.00 17.38
CA ALA A 585 5.77 -5.91 18.18
C ALA A 585 4.73 -5.07 17.43
N LYS A 586 4.76 -5.09 16.08
CA LYS A 586 3.78 -4.39 15.25
C LYS A 586 2.40 -5.02 15.44
N LYS A 587 1.38 -4.18 15.61
CA LYS A 587 -0.01 -4.61 15.65
C LYS A 587 -0.70 -4.25 14.35
N PHE A 588 -1.40 -5.24 13.80
CA PHE A 588 -2.32 -5.07 12.69
C PHE A 588 -3.72 -5.19 13.25
N TRP A 589 -4.60 -4.28 12.87
CA TRP A 589 -6.02 -4.53 13.05
C TRP A 589 -6.54 -5.34 11.87
N THR A 590 -7.46 -6.27 12.13
CA THR A 590 -7.82 -7.33 11.17
C THR A 590 -9.32 -7.40 10.97
N TRP A 591 -9.74 -7.82 9.78
CA TRP A 591 -11.15 -8.08 9.52
C TRP A 591 -11.37 -9.26 8.59
N TYR A 592 -12.60 -9.77 8.61
CA TYR A 592 -13.07 -10.86 7.76
C TYR A 592 -14.35 -10.43 7.03
N ASP A 593 -14.40 -10.69 5.73
CA ASP A 593 -15.60 -10.53 4.90
C ASP A 593 -15.72 -11.64 3.85
N PRO A 594 -16.92 -11.90 3.32
CA PRO A 594 -18.22 -11.52 3.87
C PRO A 594 -18.60 -12.43 5.05
N ALA A 595 -18.92 -11.84 6.20
CA ALA A 595 -19.14 -12.60 7.43
C ALA A 595 -20.50 -13.31 7.55
N MET A 596 -21.49 -12.91 6.74
CA MET A 596 -22.89 -13.40 6.80
C MET A 596 -23.24 -14.41 5.70
N ARG A 597 -22.28 -14.87 4.91
CA ARG A 597 -22.51 -15.94 3.91
C ARG A 597 -22.47 -17.33 4.53
N VAL A 598 -23.13 -17.46 5.65
CA VAL A 598 -23.13 -18.62 6.54
C VAL A 598 -24.53 -18.75 7.13
N ALA A 599 -24.78 -19.85 7.82
CA ALA A 599 -25.98 -19.96 8.64
C ALA A 599 -25.89 -19.02 9.86
N SER A 600 -27.02 -18.64 10.42
CA SER A 600 -27.20 -17.72 11.56
C SER A 600 -26.82 -18.40 12.89
N VAL A 601 -25.60 -18.90 12.95
CA VAL A 601 -24.93 -19.44 14.13
C VAL A 601 -24.10 -18.32 14.77
N PHE A 602 -24.13 -18.20 16.09
CA PHE A 602 -23.62 -17.03 16.80
C PHE A 602 -22.09 -17.03 16.85
N GLY A 603 -21.47 -16.02 16.20
CA GLY A 603 -20.03 -15.81 16.09
C GLY A 603 -19.43 -16.17 14.73
N SER A 604 -18.50 -15.34 14.23
CA SER A 604 -17.79 -15.59 12.96
C SER A 604 -16.41 -14.90 12.96
N GLY A 605 -15.60 -15.19 11.95
CA GLY A 605 -14.33 -14.52 11.70
C GLY A 605 -13.16 -14.95 12.59
N GLY A 606 -13.39 -15.74 13.64
CA GLY A 606 -12.33 -16.12 14.59
C GLY A 606 -11.89 -14.94 15.45
N ASN A 607 -10.58 -14.72 15.56
CA ASN A 607 -9.99 -13.65 16.39
C ASN A 607 -9.91 -12.27 15.71
N VAL A 608 -10.50 -12.08 14.53
CA VAL A 608 -10.45 -10.78 13.84
C VAL A 608 -11.05 -9.67 14.70
N ASP A 609 -10.55 -8.44 14.55
CA ASP A 609 -11.02 -7.28 15.32
C ASP A 609 -12.35 -6.74 14.78
N VAL A 610 -12.64 -6.95 13.49
CA VAL A 610 -13.84 -6.43 12.83
C VAL A 610 -14.49 -7.48 11.92
N LEU A 611 -15.82 -7.56 11.94
CA LEU A 611 -16.60 -8.23 10.91
C LEU A 611 -17.06 -7.24 9.83
N SER A 612 -17.02 -7.67 8.57
CA SER A 612 -17.53 -6.89 7.45
C SER A 612 -18.32 -7.75 6.47
N HIS A 613 -19.13 -7.09 5.66
CA HIS A 613 -19.86 -7.72 4.56
C HIS A 613 -20.05 -6.75 3.41
N TRP A 614 -19.96 -7.27 2.19
CA TRP A 614 -20.25 -6.52 0.98
C TRP A 614 -21.68 -6.64 0.53
N THR A 615 -22.33 -5.49 0.39
CA THR A 615 -23.75 -5.43 0.07
C THR A 615 -23.98 -4.72 -1.26
N TYR A 616 -24.73 -5.38 -2.13
CA TYR A 616 -25.40 -4.71 -3.24
C TYR A 616 -26.67 -4.06 -2.72
N SER A 617 -26.75 -2.74 -2.78
CA SER A 617 -27.87 -1.99 -2.18
C SER A 617 -29.09 -1.89 -3.09
N TYR A 618 -29.12 -2.52 -4.26
CA TYR A 618 -30.31 -2.55 -5.11
C TYR A 618 -31.28 -3.68 -4.68
N PRO A 619 -32.58 -3.61 -5.00
CA PRO A 619 -33.26 -2.52 -5.71
C PRO A 619 -33.54 -1.27 -4.86
N ASP A 620 -33.18 -1.26 -3.58
CA ASP A 620 -33.55 -0.19 -2.65
C ASP A 620 -32.45 0.11 -1.62
N PRO A 621 -32.01 1.37 -1.49
CA PRO A 621 -30.79 1.72 -0.76
C PRO A 621 -30.78 1.31 0.71
N ILE A 622 -31.93 1.29 1.39
CA ILE A 622 -32.00 0.96 2.82
C ILE A 622 -31.76 -0.53 3.10
N ARG A 623 -31.78 -1.40 2.07
CA ARG A 623 -31.48 -2.83 2.20
C ARG A 623 -30.07 -3.11 2.69
N ILE A 624 -29.16 -2.13 2.63
CA ILE A 624 -27.83 -2.24 3.22
C ILE A 624 -27.87 -2.54 4.74
N ASN A 625 -28.98 -2.23 5.41
CA ASN A 625 -29.17 -2.46 6.83
C ASN A 625 -29.50 -3.92 7.18
N VAL A 626 -30.02 -4.74 6.26
CA VAL A 626 -30.35 -6.15 6.54
C VAL A 626 -29.09 -6.86 7.06
N VAL A 627 -28.04 -6.90 6.24
CA VAL A 627 -26.76 -7.51 6.63
C VAL A 627 -26.05 -6.70 7.70
N GLY A 628 -26.26 -5.37 7.75
CA GLY A 628 -25.72 -4.53 8.81
C GLY A 628 -26.19 -4.98 10.20
N ASP A 629 -27.50 -5.20 10.35
CA ASP A 629 -28.12 -5.65 11.60
C ASP A 629 -27.72 -7.09 11.94
N GLU A 630 -27.64 -7.97 10.93
CA GLU A 630 -27.11 -9.34 11.07
C GLU A 630 -25.66 -9.38 11.58
N LEU A 631 -24.79 -8.50 11.07
CA LEU A 631 -23.38 -8.42 11.49
C LEU A 631 -23.23 -8.08 12.98
N PHE A 632 -24.09 -7.20 13.53
CA PHE A 632 -24.07 -6.90 14.96
C PHE A 632 -24.48 -8.11 15.81
N ALA A 633 -25.46 -8.90 15.34
CA ALA A 633 -25.81 -10.15 16.01
C ALA A 633 -24.64 -11.15 15.95
N MET A 634 -23.99 -11.27 14.79
CA MET A 634 -22.85 -12.16 14.59
C MET A 634 -21.65 -11.78 15.47
N ALA A 635 -21.30 -10.49 15.55
CA ALA A 635 -20.18 -9.99 16.32
C ALA A 635 -20.34 -10.22 17.83
N LYS A 636 -21.58 -10.10 18.35
CA LYS A 636 -21.90 -10.40 19.76
C LYS A 636 -21.61 -11.86 20.15
N GLY A 637 -21.52 -12.77 19.19
CA GLY A 637 -21.23 -14.18 19.42
C GLY A 637 -19.76 -14.54 19.50
N SER A 638 -18.85 -13.60 19.28
CA SER A 638 -17.42 -13.84 19.41
C SER A 638 -16.96 -13.86 20.88
N GLY A 639 -15.96 -14.70 21.17
CA GLY A 639 -15.28 -14.70 22.47
C GLY A 639 -14.32 -13.52 22.66
N LYS A 640 -14.01 -12.78 21.58
CA LYS A 640 -13.24 -11.53 21.57
C LYS A 640 -14.18 -10.41 21.13
N HIS A 641 -14.00 -9.21 21.66
CA HIS A 641 -14.75 -8.04 21.17
C HIS A 641 -14.49 -7.85 19.67
N GLN A 642 -15.58 -7.76 18.90
CA GLN A 642 -15.54 -7.51 17.46
C GLN A 642 -16.37 -6.26 17.14
N ASP A 643 -15.75 -5.35 16.40
CA ASP A 643 -16.46 -4.23 15.80
C ASP A 643 -17.11 -4.64 14.46
N VAL A 644 -17.92 -3.75 13.90
CA VAL A 644 -18.60 -3.98 12.61
C VAL A 644 -18.24 -2.87 11.62
N MET A 645 -17.88 -3.28 10.40
CA MET A 645 -17.83 -2.43 9.21
C MET A 645 -18.87 -2.91 8.20
N ASN A 646 -19.28 -2.01 7.30
CA ASN A 646 -20.20 -2.37 6.22
C ASN A 646 -19.71 -1.82 4.88
N MET A 647 -19.74 -2.67 3.85
CA MET A 647 -19.21 -2.36 2.53
C MET A 647 -20.34 -2.11 1.54
N THR A 648 -20.28 -0.97 0.83
CA THR A 648 -21.15 -0.69 -0.31
C THR A 648 -20.44 -1.07 -1.60
N GLN A 649 -21.07 -1.91 -2.42
CA GLN A 649 -20.64 -2.13 -3.79
C GLN A 649 -20.99 -0.90 -4.64
N ILE A 650 -19.99 -0.27 -5.27
CA ILE A 650 -20.15 0.85 -6.21
C ILE A 650 -20.64 0.37 -7.59
N ILE A 651 -20.90 -0.93 -7.71
CA ILE A 651 -21.37 -1.60 -8.91
C ILE A 651 -22.76 -2.19 -8.73
N TRP A 652 -23.52 -2.23 -9.81
CA TRP A 652 -24.76 -2.98 -9.94
C TRP A 652 -24.66 -3.97 -11.08
N TYR A 653 -25.27 -5.15 -10.92
CA TYR A 653 -25.45 -6.08 -12.03
C TYR A 653 -26.42 -5.48 -13.03
N ARG A 654 -25.96 -5.23 -14.27
CA ARG A 654 -26.81 -4.72 -15.35
C ARG A 654 -28.02 -5.63 -15.57
N SER A 655 -27.81 -6.94 -15.49
CA SER A 655 -28.88 -7.94 -15.66
C SER A 655 -30.05 -7.79 -14.68
N GLN A 656 -29.87 -7.07 -13.56
CA GLN A 656 -30.90 -6.86 -12.55
C GLN A 656 -31.46 -5.43 -12.55
N THR A 657 -30.69 -4.45 -13.02
CA THR A 657 -31.06 -3.02 -12.91
C THR A 657 -31.33 -2.33 -14.26
N ALA A 658 -30.71 -2.80 -15.35
CA ALA A 658 -30.90 -2.28 -16.71
C ALA A 658 -30.69 -3.42 -17.74
N PRO A 659 -31.53 -4.48 -17.69
CA PRO A 659 -31.31 -5.69 -18.48
C PRO A 659 -31.41 -5.44 -19.98
N ILE A 660 -30.52 -6.08 -20.75
CA ILE A 660 -30.55 -6.03 -22.22
C ILE A 660 -31.81 -6.75 -22.72
N SER A 661 -32.60 -6.08 -23.56
CA SER A 661 -33.78 -6.67 -24.18
C SER A 661 -33.41 -7.86 -25.05
N LYS A 662 -34.08 -8.98 -24.81
CA LYS A 662 -33.82 -10.24 -25.53
C LYS A 662 -34.43 -10.27 -26.94
N LYS A 663 -35.40 -9.40 -27.21
CA LYS A 663 -36.07 -9.30 -28.51
C LYS A 663 -35.98 -7.88 -29.07
N PRO A 664 -35.83 -7.71 -30.40
CA PRO A 664 -35.95 -6.41 -31.04
C PRO A 664 -37.31 -5.78 -30.73
N GLY A 665 -37.33 -4.53 -30.27
CA GLY A 665 -38.56 -3.79 -29.92
C GLY A 665 -39.01 -3.90 -28.46
N ASP A 666 -38.45 -4.82 -27.66
CA ASP A 666 -38.75 -4.94 -26.22
C ASP A 666 -37.87 -3.99 -25.36
N GLY A 667 -37.07 -3.13 -26.00
CA GLY A 667 -36.20 -2.16 -25.32
C GLY A 667 -36.87 -0.80 -25.13
N PRO A 668 -36.34 0.04 -24.23
CA PRO A 668 -36.78 1.43 -24.15
C PRO A 668 -36.57 2.14 -25.49
N GLU A 669 -37.47 3.05 -25.86
CA GLU A 669 -37.37 3.82 -27.11
C GLU A 669 -36.11 4.71 -27.15
N THR A 670 -35.58 5.07 -25.98
CA THR A 670 -34.36 5.86 -25.83
C THR A 670 -33.41 5.16 -24.87
N LEU A 671 -32.18 4.91 -25.32
CA LEU A 671 -31.11 4.36 -24.50
C LEU A 671 -30.48 5.45 -23.65
N ALA A 672 -29.98 5.09 -22.46
CA ALA A 672 -29.10 5.99 -21.73
C ALA A 672 -27.76 6.12 -22.47
N HIS A 673 -27.08 7.26 -22.35
CA HIS A 673 -25.80 7.52 -23.04
C HIS A 673 -24.76 6.39 -22.84
N TRP A 674 -24.63 5.89 -21.60
CA TRP A 674 -23.70 4.79 -21.31
C TRP A 674 -24.09 3.47 -21.98
N GLU A 675 -25.37 3.23 -22.29
CA GLU A 675 -25.81 2.03 -23.00
C GLU A 675 -25.40 2.06 -24.47
N GLU A 676 -25.26 3.25 -25.05
CA GLU A 676 -24.75 3.44 -26.40
C GLU A 676 -23.22 3.34 -26.43
N GLU A 677 -22.54 3.96 -25.47
CA GLU A 677 -21.07 3.96 -25.38
C GLU A 677 -20.48 2.63 -24.91
N GLN A 678 -21.17 1.95 -23.98
CA GLN A 678 -20.72 0.74 -23.30
C GLN A 678 -21.83 -0.35 -23.30
N PRO A 679 -22.29 -0.78 -24.50
CA PRO A 679 -23.43 -1.69 -24.64
C PRO A 679 -23.19 -3.10 -24.10
N ASP A 680 -21.96 -3.47 -23.77
CA ASP A 680 -21.54 -4.75 -23.21
C ASP A 680 -21.36 -4.74 -21.68
N ALA A 681 -21.61 -3.60 -21.01
CA ALA A 681 -21.39 -3.45 -19.58
C ALA A 681 -22.12 -4.53 -18.75
N ALA A 682 -21.38 -5.43 -18.11
CA ALA A 682 -21.95 -6.43 -17.20
C ALA A 682 -22.29 -5.81 -15.83
N PHE A 683 -21.47 -4.85 -15.39
CA PHE A 683 -21.63 -4.12 -14.16
C PHE A 683 -21.56 -2.62 -14.40
N ILE A 684 -22.58 -1.90 -13.93
CA ILE A 684 -22.73 -0.46 -14.09
C ILE A 684 -22.48 0.26 -12.77
N THR A 685 -22.06 1.52 -12.84
CA THR A 685 -21.87 2.37 -11.65
C THR A 685 -23.19 2.59 -10.91
N ILE A 686 -23.18 2.43 -9.59
CA ILE A 686 -24.30 2.79 -8.70
C ILE A 686 -24.72 4.25 -8.92
N SER A 687 -26.02 4.54 -8.89
CA SER A 687 -26.53 5.92 -8.95
C SER A 687 -26.03 6.76 -7.76
N PRO A 688 -25.64 8.03 -7.95
CA PRO A 688 -25.15 8.89 -6.86
C PRO A 688 -26.20 9.10 -5.75
N ILE A 689 -27.48 9.22 -6.10
CA ILE A 689 -28.55 9.39 -5.09
C ILE A 689 -28.77 8.10 -4.30
N HIS A 690 -28.72 6.95 -4.96
CA HIS A 690 -28.83 5.66 -4.28
C HIS A 690 -27.63 5.40 -3.36
N LEU A 691 -26.43 5.75 -3.80
CA LEU A 691 -25.22 5.72 -2.97
C LEU A 691 -25.40 6.59 -1.72
N ARG A 692 -25.91 7.82 -1.87
CA ARG A 692 -26.18 8.74 -0.77
C ARG A 692 -27.16 8.15 0.23
N GLU A 693 -28.28 7.62 -0.22
CA GLU A 693 -29.28 7.02 0.68
C GLU A 693 -28.73 5.78 1.40
N ALA A 694 -28.02 4.90 0.69
CA ALA A 694 -27.37 3.73 1.29
C ALA A 694 -26.27 4.14 2.29
N PHE A 695 -25.56 5.23 2.02
CA PHE A 695 -24.58 5.81 2.94
C PHE A 695 -25.24 6.25 4.25
N TRP A 696 -26.33 7.03 4.19
CA TRP A 696 -27.04 7.48 5.39
C TRP A 696 -27.66 6.32 6.18
N ALA A 697 -28.27 5.36 5.49
CA ALA A 697 -28.80 4.15 6.11
C ALA A 697 -27.71 3.40 6.89
N LYS A 698 -26.56 3.19 6.25
CA LYS A 698 -25.40 2.51 6.84
C LYS A 698 -24.83 3.22 8.06
N ILE A 699 -24.65 4.55 8.02
CA ILE A 699 -24.07 5.31 9.14
C ILE A 699 -25.07 5.63 10.25
N SER A 700 -26.36 5.35 10.05
CA SER A 700 -27.36 5.37 11.13
C SER A 700 -27.13 4.26 12.17
N ARG A 701 -26.33 3.24 11.81
CA ARG A 701 -25.91 2.16 12.70
C ARG A 701 -24.55 2.49 13.33
N PRO A 702 -24.23 1.95 14.51
CA PRO A 702 -22.99 2.24 15.24
C PRO A 702 -21.76 1.50 14.67
N ILE A 703 -21.63 1.46 13.33
CA ILE A 703 -20.48 0.87 12.63
C ILE A 703 -19.20 1.64 12.94
N LYS A 704 -18.06 0.95 12.91
CA LYS A 704 -16.74 1.52 13.22
C LYS A 704 -15.88 1.79 11.98
N GLY A 705 -16.43 1.57 10.79
CA GLY A 705 -15.77 1.82 9.52
C GLY A 705 -16.67 1.56 8.33
N ILE A 706 -16.32 2.15 7.19
CA ILE A 706 -17.02 1.98 5.93
C ILE A 706 -16.05 1.47 4.87
N MET A 707 -16.52 0.55 4.04
CA MET A 707 -15.75 0.08 2.90
C MET A 707 -16.51 0.29 1.58
N TYR A 708 -15.77 0.31 0.48
CA TYR A 708 -16.29 0.40 -0.87
C TYR A 708 -15.55 -0.55 -1.80
N HIS A 709 -16.22 -1.01 -2.87
CA HIS A 709 -15.62 -1.82 -3.93
C HIS A 709 -16.14 -1.43 -5.30
N GLY A 710 -15.31 -1.64 -6.33
CA GLY A 710 -15.63 -1.32 -7.72
C GLY A 710 -14.92 -0.05 -8.19
N TRP A 711 -13.60 0.02 -7.97
CA TRP A 711 -12.78 1.19 -8.34
C TRP A 711 -12.97 1.61 -9.80
N GLN A 712 -12.99 0.66 -10.72
CA GLN A 712 -13.18 0.90 -12.17
C GLN A 712 -14.58 1.44 -12.51
N SER A 713 -15.56 1.29 -11.61
CA SER A 713 -16.88 1.94 -11.73
C SER A 713 -16.96 3.26 -10.96
N LEU A 714 -16.01 3.54 -10.07
CA LEU A 714 -15.94 4.80 -9.33
C LEU A 714 -15.17 5.86 -10.09
N VAL A 715 -14.15 5.48 -10.88
CA VAL A 715 -13.25 6.43 -11.54
C VAL A 715 -12.84 5.94 -12.94
N PRO A 716 -12.42 6.84 -13.87
CA PRO A 716 -11.93 6.42 -15.19
C PRO A 716 -10.67 5.54 -15.08
N THR A 717 -10.63 4.42 -15.82
CA THR A 717 -9.46 3.53 -15.92
C THR A 717 -9.32 3.01 -17.35
N ASP A 718 -8.11 2.64 -17.75
CA ASP A 718 -7.82 2.16 -19.12
C ASP A 718 -8.32 0.72 -19.39
N GLY A 719 -9.03 0.11 -18.44
CA GLY A 719 -9.39 -1.30 -18.46
C GLY A 719 -10.67 -1.63 -19.23
N SER A 720 -10.66 -2.76 -19.94
CA SER A 720 -11.85 -3.34 -20.60
C SER A 720 -12.66 -4.29 -19.70
N GLY A 721 -12.43 -4.28 -18.38
CA GLY A 721 -13.02 -5.20 -17.42
C GLY A 721 -14.54 -5.06 -17.25
N GLY A 722 -15.15 -6.00 -16.53
CA GLY A 722 -16.62 -6.04 -16.36
C GLY A 722 -17.22 -4.85 -15.60
N TYR A 723 -16.43 -4.19 -14.73
CA TYR A 723 -16.83 -3.00 -13.98
C TYR A 723 -16.65 -1.76 -14.84
N ARG A 724 -17.76 -1.11 -15.21
CA ARG A 724 -17.77 0.02 -16.12
C ARG A 724 -18.04 1.34 -15.40
N TYR A 725 -17.33 2.39 -15.79
CA TYR A 725 -17.55 3.77 -15.33
C TYR A 725 -18.69 4.39 -16.13
N THR A 726 -19.93 4.09 -15.75
CA THR A 726 -21.14 4.51 -16.48
C THR A 726 -21.83 5.73 -15.88
N ASN A 727 -21.42 6.17 -14.68
CA ASN A 727 -21.93 7.38 -14.05
C ASN A 727 -20.82 8.15 -13.32
N SER A 728 -20.37 9.24 -13.93
CA SER A 728 -19.26 10.04 -13.39
C SER A 728 -19.60 10.86 -12.15
N GLN A 729 -20.88 11.08 -11.86
CA GLN A 729 -21.31 11.86 -10.70
C GLN A 729 -21.14 11.07 -9.39
N THR A 730 -21.07 9.74 -9.45
CA THR A 730 -20.92 8.87 -8.28
C THR A 730 -19.60 9.11 -7.54
N GLN A 731 -18.52 9.41 -8.25
CA GLN A 731 -17.25 9.80 -7.64
C GLN A 731 -17.41 11.05 -6.79
N ASN A 732 -17.98 12.10 -7.38
CA ASN A 732 -18.12 13.41 -6.76
C ASN A 732 -19.04 13.35 -5.54
N GLU A 733 -20.12 12.56 -5.63
CA GLU A 733 -21.02 12.37 -4.50
C GLU A 733 -20.35 11.60 -3.36
N LEU A 734 -19.55 10.56 -3.66
CA LEU A 734 -18.79 9.84 -2.62
C LEU A 734 -17.75 10.74 -1.96
N GLU A 735 -16.99 11.50 -2.76
CA GLU A 735 -16.02 12.49 -2.29
C GLU A 735 -16.69 13.48 -1.33
N ARG A 736 -17.82 14.08 -1.76
CA ARG A 736 -18.62 14.99 -0.94
C ARG A 736 -19.07 14.36 0.38
N LEU A 737 -19.61 13.14 0.35
CA LEU A 737 -20.06 12.44 1.56
C LEU A 737 -18.91 12.14 2.54
N ILE A 738 -17.74 11.79 2.04
CA ILE A 738 -16.58 11.51 2.88
C ILE A 738 -16.06 12.80 3.51
N HIS A 739 -15.80 13.84 2.72
CA HIS A 739 -15.23 15.11 3.22
C HIS A 739 -16.21 15.89 4.09
N ASP A 740 -17.49 16.00 3.68
CA ASP A 740 -18.45 16.86 4.37
C ASP A 740 -19.13 16.17 5.56
N VAL A 741 -19.14 14.82 5.60
CA VAL A 741 -19.84 14.06 6.64
C VAL A 741 -18.90 13.18 7.46
N ILE A 742 -18.17 12.24 6.85
CA ILE A 742 -17.36 11.27 7.60
C ILE A 742 -16.17 11.91 8.29
N GLN A 743 -15.41 12.77 7.60
CA GLN A 743 -14.23 13.38 8.20
C GLN A 743 -14.56 14.24 9.44
N PRO A 744 -15.56 15.14 9.42
CA PRO A 744 -15.89 15.95 10.60
C PRO A 744 -16.62 15.15 11.70
N LEU A 745 -17.52 14.22 11.36
CA LEU A 745 -18.34 13.51 12.35
C LEU A 745 -17.75 12.17 12.80
N GLY A 746 -16.74 11.65 12.09
CA GLY A 746 -16.17 10.33 12.28
C GLY A 746 -15.79 9.98 13.72
N PRO A 747 -15.04 10.84 14.44
CA PRO A 747 -14.70 10.60 15.85
C PRO A 747 -15.94 10.48 16.76
N ALA A 748 -17.00 11.27 16.50
CA ALA A 748 -18.25 11.18 17.25
C ALA A 748 -19.01 9.89 16.89
N LEU A 749 -19.09 9.53 15.60
CA LEU A 749 -19.75 8.29 15.15
C LEU A 749 -19.08 7.04 15.75
N LYS A 750 -17.75 7.04 15.89
CA LYS A 750 -17.02 5.93 16.53
C LYS A 750 -17.35 5.76 18.02
N THR A 751 -17.74 6.83 18.71
CA THR A 751 -17.99 6.80 20.16
C THR A 751 -19.47 6.75 20.53
N MET A 752 -20.36 7.03 19.58
CA MET A 752 -21.80 6.99 19.79
C MET A 752 -22.28 5.54 20.05
N PRO A 753 -23.05 5.31 21.12
CA PRO A 753 -23.60 3.99 21.41
C PRO A 753 -24.72 3.62 20.43
N ALA A 754 -25.02 2.32 20.35
CA ALA A 754 -26.19 1.84 19.62
C ALA A 754 -27.49 2.42 20.21
N ALA A 755 -28.46 2.73 19.34
CA ALA A 755 -29.81 2.99 19.80
C ALA A 755 -30.39 1.72 20.45
N LYS A 756 -31.14 1.88 21.54
CA LYS A 756 -31.84 0.75 22.17
C LYS A 756 -33.08 0.41 21.35
N ASN A 757 -33.06 -0.76 20.71
CA ASN A 757 -34.20 -1.29 19.98
C ASN A 757 -35.02 -2.22 20.88
N ASP A 758 -36.35 -2.16 20.81
CA ASP A 758 -37.28 -3.03 21.53
C ASP A 758 -38.07 -3.95 20.59
N ILE A 759 -37.59 -4.13 19.36
CA ILE A 759 -38.10 -5.07 18.37
C ILE A 759 -36.98 -6.06 18.00
N ALA A 760 -37.23 -7.36 18.19
CA ALA A 760 -36.35 -8.43 17.77
C ALA A 760 -36.79 -8.99 16.41
N PHE A 761 -35.85 -9.12 15.47
CA PHE A 761 -36.03 -9.82 14.21
C PHE A 761 -35.33 -11.17 14.29
N TYR A 762 -36.12 -12.24 14.47
CA TYR A 762 -35.59 -13.57 14.75
C TYR A 762 -35.27 -14.33 13.46
N GLU A 763 -34.02 -14.75 13.35
CA GLU A 763 -33.58 -15.68 12.30
C GLU A 763 -33.35 -17.07 12.90
N SER A 764 -34.27 -17.98 12.60
CA SER A 764 -34.20 -19.33 13.13
C SER A 764 -33.15 -20.18 12.43
N PHE A 765 -32.09 -20.56 13.15
CA PHE A 765 -31.10 -21.50 12.64
C PHE A 765 -31.74 -22.87 12.35
N ALA A 766 -32.67 -23.33 13.18
CA ALA A 766 -33.44 -24.55 12.91
C ALA A 766 -34.18 -24.48 11.56
N SER A 767 -34.82 -23.35 11.23
CA SER A 767 -35.47 -23.17 9.92
C SER A 767 -34.46 -23.12 8.75
N GLN A 768 -33.24 -22.66 8.98
CA GLN A 768 -32.18 -22.74 7.97
C GLN A 768 -31.73 -24.18 7.72
N VAL A 769 -31.59 -24.98 8.78
CA VAL A 769 -31.22 -26.40 8.68
C VAL A 769 -32.34 -27.24 8.06
N PHE A 770 -33.57 -27.09 8.56
CA PHE A 770 -34.66 -28.01 8.25
C PHE A 770 -35.61 -27.50 7.17
N ALA A 771 -35.72 -26.20 6.94
CA ALA A 771 -36.61 -25.63 5.92
C ALA A 771 -35.86 -24.83 4.84
N ARG A 772 -34.52 -24.77 4.92
CA ARG A 772 -33.64 -24.07 3.97
C ARG A 772 -33.98 -22.59 3.81
N ARG A 773 -34.46 -21.99 4.91
CA ARG A 773 -34.73 -20.55 5.03
C ARG A 773 -33.45 -19.78 5.31
N GLY A 774 -33.54 -18.44 5.41
CA GLY A 774 -32.42 -17.55 5.73
C GLY A 774 -32.03 -16.60 4.59
N THR A 775 -31.37 -15.50 4.95
CA THR A 775 -30.85 -14.50 4.00
C THR A 775 -29.53 -14.94 3.35
N TYR A 776 -28.69 -15.67 4.11
CA TYR A 776 -27.32 -16.06 3.77
C TYR A 776 -26.47 -14.87 3.27
N GLY A 777 -26.71 -13.67 3.80
CA GLY A 777 -26.01 -12.44 3.45
C GLY A 777 -26.26 -11.94 2.01
N TRP A 778 -27.18 -12.55 1.27
CA TRP A 778 -27.54 -12.12 -0.08
C TRP A 778 -28.75 -11.19 -0.11
N ASN A 779 -29.38 -10.94 1.05
CA ASN A 779 -30.65 -10.24 1.15
C ASN A 779 -31.71 -10.86 0.22
N GLY A 780 -31.62 -12.15 -0.08
CA GLY A 780 -32.59 -12.85 -0.92
C GLY A 780 -33.75 -13.37 -0.09
N TYR A 781 -34.76 -13.91 -0.79
CA TYR A 781 -35.93 -14.56 -0.20
C TYR A 781 -36.82 -13.62 0.65
N TRP A 782 -37.88 -14.20 1.20
CA TRP A 782 -38.88 -13.48 1.96
C TRP A 782 -38.31 -12.84 3.23
N LEU A 783 -37.41 -13.52 3.95
CA LEU A 783 -36.81 -12.97 5.18
C LEU A 783 -36.15 -11.59 4.98
N GLY A 784 -35.33 -11.42 3.93
CA GLY A 784 -34.71 -10.12 3.63
C GLY A 784 -35.71 -9.05 3.19
N ASP A 785 -36.77 -9.44 2.47
CA ASP A 785 -37.87 -8.53 2.12
C ASP A 785 -38.72 -8.14 3.33
N ALA A 786 -38.92 -9.04 4.28
CA ALA A 786 -39.64 -8.75 5.51
C ALA A 786 -38.86 -7.78 6.42
N HIS A 787 -37.52 -7.89 6.50
CA HIS A 787 -36.71 -6.86 7.14
C HIS A 787 -36.89 -5.50 6.45
N GLN A 788 -36.89 -5.47 5.11
CA GLN A 788 -37.18 -4.24 4.37
C GLN A 788 -38.57 -3.67 4.69
N VAL A 789 -39.62 -4.50 4.79
CA VAL A 789 -40.97 -4.08 5.20
C VAL A 789 -40.94 -3.39 6.57
N LEU A 790 -40.16 -3.89 7.53
CA LEU A 790 -40.00 -3.27 8.85
C LEU A 790 -39.34 -1.89 8.75
N GLN A 791 -38.30 -1.74 7.91
CA GLN A 791 -37.66 -0.44 7.68
C GLN A 791 -38.66 0.57 7.09
N TRP A 792 -39.46 0.17 6.08
CA TRP A 792 -40.52 1.00 5.51
C TRP A 792 -41.62 1.34 6.52
N ALA A 793 -41.88 0.46 7.49
CA ALA A 793 -42.84 0.69 8.56
C ALA A 793 -42.30 1.65 9.64
N GLY A 794 -41.03 2.07 9.57
CA GLY A 794 -40.36 2.87 10.60
C GLY A 794 -40.00 2.06 11.85
N LEU A 795 -39.80 0.74 11.70
CA LEU A 795 -39.51 -0.19 12.79
C LEU A 795 -38.06 -0.65 12.71
N GLN A 796 -37.20 -0.05 13.53
CA GLN A 796 -35.82 -0.49 13.68
C GLN A 796 -35.73 -1.73 14.56
N THR A 797 -34.91 -2.71 14.17
CA THR A 797 -34.84 -4.01 14.81
C THR A 797 -33.42 -4.39 15.22
N ASP A 798 -33.32 -5.29 16.19
CA ASP A 798 -32.13 -6.10 16.42
C ASP A 798 -32.33 -7.47 15.77
N ALA A 799 -31.39 -7.91 14.93
CA ALA A 799 -31.33 -9.31 14.52
C ALA A 799 -30.97 -10.18 15.73
N VAL A 800 -31.69 -11.29 15.93
CA VAL A 800 -31.42 -12.26 17.00
C VAL A 800 -31.44 -13.68 16.45
N PHE A 801 -30.53 -14.53 16.93
CA PHE A 801 -30.43 -15.94 16.56
C PHE A 801 -30.90 -16.84 17.71
N ASP A 802 -31.05 -18.15 17.46
CA ASP A 802 -31.40 -19.13 18.50
C ASP A 802 -30.51 -18.97 19.75
N GLU A 803 -29.20 -18.82 19.56
CA GLU A 803 -28.23 -18.66 20.66
C GLU A 803 -28.33 -17.28 21.34
N SER A 804 -28.66 -16.22 20.60
CA SER A 804 -28.89 -14.89 21.18
C SER A 804 -30.06 -14.94 22.16
N ILE A 805 -31.16 -15.58 21.77
CA ILE A 805 -32.35 -15.76 22.62
C ILE A 805 -32.03 -16.64 23.82
N LYS A 806 -31.32 -17.76 23.64
CA LYS A 806 -30.92 -18.65 24.74
C LYS A 806 -30.03 -17.97 25.77
N GLN A 807 -29.13 -17.08 25.35
CA GLN A 807 -28.19 -16.42 26.24
C GLN A 807 -28.74 -15.15 26.89
N SER A 808 -29.47 -14.34 26.13
CA SER A 808 -29.89 -12.99 26.57
C SER A 808 -31.39 -12.87 26.82
N GLY A 809 -32.17 -13.91 26.47
CA GLY A 809 -33.62 -13.89 26.55
C GLY A 809 -34.26 -12.88 25.60
N LEU A 810 -35.54 -12.60 25.85
CA LEU A 810 -36.34 -11.64 25.09
C LEU A 810 -36.83 -10.47 25.95
N ASP A 811 -36.20 -10.24 27.11
CA ASP A 811 -36.72 -9.33 28.14
C ASP A 811 -36.68 -7.86 27.73
N GLN A 812 -35.68 -7.47 26.94
CA GLN A 812 -35.57 -6.10 26.43
C GLN A 812 -36.58 -5.75 25.32
N TYR A 813 -37.18 -6.77 24.70
CA TYR A 813 -38.04 -6.59 23.53
C TYR A 813 -39.51 -6.53 23.93
N LYS A 814 -40.30 -5.83 23.12
CA LYS A 814 -41.77 -5.78 23.17
C LYS A 814 -42.41 -6.48 21.98
N VAL A 815 -41.69 -6.57 20.86
CA VAL A 815 -42.15 -7.20 19.63
C VAL A 815 -41.10 -8.23 19.17
N LEU A 816 -41.56 -9.43 18.82
CA LEU A 816 -40.76 -10.48 18.20
C LEU A 816 -41.29 -10.75 16.79
N VAL A 817 -40.45 -10.55 15.78
CA VAL A 817 -40.77 -10.81 14.38
C VAL A 817 -40.19 -12.16 13.95
N MET A 818 -41.04 -13.08 13.51
CA MET A 818 -40.74 -14.46 13.20
C MET A 818 -41.14 -14.81 11.75
N MET A 819 -40.37 -14.32 10.78
CA MET A 819 -40.60 -14.58 9.35
C MET A 819 -39.78 -15.80 8.93
N ASP A 820 -40.31 -16.62 8.02
CA ASP A 820 -39.65 -17.86 7.55
C ASP A 820 -39.18 -18.77 8.72
N CYS A 821 -39.91 -18.77 9.83
CA CYS A 821 -39.61 -19.55 11.04
C CYS A 821 -40.36 -20.89 11.05
N ASP A 822 -40.25 -21.66 9.96
CA ASP A 822 -40.93 -22.94 9.75
C ASP A 822 -40.67 -23.96 10.87
N VAL A 823 -39.45 -23.99 11.40
CA VAL A 823 -38.96 -24.94 12.40
C VAL A 823 -38.23 -24.20 13.51
N ILE A 824 -38.49 -24.55 14.77
CA ILE A 824 -37.83 -23.99 15.96
C ILE A 824 -37.44 -25.11 16.93
N THR A 825 -36.57 -24.82 17.89
CA THR A 825 -36.25 -25.78 18.96
C THR A 825 -37.18 -25.63 20.17
N GLU A 826 -37.22 -26.64 21.03
CA GLU A 826 -38.04 -26.66 22.25
C GLU A 826 -37.79 -25.45 23.17
N SER A 827 -36.53 -25.15 23.47
CA SER A 827 -36.19 -23.98 24.30
C SER A 827 -36.58 -22.65 23.66
N ILE A 828 -36.51 -22.53 22.33
CA ILE A 828 -36.97 -21.31 21.64
C ILE A 828 -38.48 -21.20 21.73
N LEU A 829 -39.22 -22.30 21.53
CA LEU A 829 -40.67 -22.31 21.74
C LEU A 829 -41.04 -21.87 23.16
N GLN A 830 -40.31 -22.34 24.17
CA GLN A 830 -40.53 -21.93 25.55
C GLN A 830 -40.28 -20.43 25.74
N ALA A 831 -39.15 -19.91 25.23
CA ALA A 831 -38.84 -18.48 25.31
C ALA A 831 -39.92 -17.60 24.64
N ILE A 832 -40.49 -18.06 23.52
CA ILE A 832 -41.59 -17.36 22.83
C ILE A 832 -42.87 -17.38 23.67
N LYS A 833 -43.22 -18.52 24.27
CA LYS A 833 -44.39 -18.63 25.16
C LYS A 833 -44.26 -17.71 26.36
N ASP A 834 -43.09 -17.71 27.00
CA ASP A 834 -42.81 -16.86 28.16
C ASP A 834 -42.90 -15.37 27.77
N PHE A 835 -42.35 -15.01 26.61
CA PHE A 835 -42.44 -13.67 26.03
C PHE A 835 -43.88 -13.21 25.78
N GLN A 836 -44.73 -14.05 25.18
CA GLN A 836 -46.15 -13.72 24.97
C GLN A 836 -46.92 -13.67 26.31
N GLN A 837 -46.63 -14.57 27.25
CA GLN A 837 -47.30 -14.61 28.55
C GLN A 837 -47.09 -13.32 29.35
N ARG A 838 -45.92 -12.68 29.19
CA ARG A 838 -45.63 -11.37 29.80
C ARG A 838 -46.04 -10.16 28.95
N GLY A 839 -46.83 -10.37 27.89
CA GLY A 839 -47.42 -9.31 27.07
C GLY A 839 -46.59 -8.89 25.84
N GLY A 840 -45.57 -9.65 25.47
CA GLY A 840 -44.85 -9.45 24.21
C GLY A 840 -45.71 -9.81 22.99
N ILE A 841 -45.51 -9.10 21.88
CA ILE A 841 -46.27 -9.28 20.64
C ILE A 841 -45.46 -10.11 19.64
N VAL A 842 -46.01 -11.22 19.16
CA VAL A 842 -45.40 -12.03 18.10
C VAL A 842 -46.03 -11.69 16.76
N ILE A 843 -45.21 -11.25 15.81
CA ILE A 843 -45.57 -11.06 14.41
C ILE A 843 -44.94 -12.21 13.61
N ALA A 844 -45.72 -12.96 12.85
CA ALA A 844 -45.18 -14.04 12.02
C ALA A 844 -45.89 -14.15 10.68
N ASP A 845 -45.32 -14.91 9.76
CA ASP A 845 -45.98 -15.24 8.49
C ASP A 845 -46.79 -16.54 8.54
N GLU A 846 -47.29 -16.99 7.39
CA GLU A 846 -48.02 -18.24 7.27
C GLU A 846 -47.14 -19.51 7.41
N ARG A 847 -45.82 -19.37 7.42
CA ARG A 847 -44.86 -20.50 7.42
C ARG A 847 -44.43 -20.89 8.82
N VAL A 848 -44.54 -19.98 9.79
CA VAL A 848 -44.17 -20.18 11.20
C VAL A 848 -44.60 -21.55 11.75
N SER A 849 -43.77 -22.16 12.60
CA SER A 849 -44.07 -23.43 13.28
C SER A 849 -45.52 -23.45 13.81
N PRO A 850 -46.30 -24.52 13.55
CA PRO A 850 -47.67 -24.66 14.06
C PRO A 850 -47.80 -24.57 15.58
N ALA A 851 -46.71 -24.77 16.33
CA ALA A 851 -46.69 -24.61 17.78
C ALA A 851 -46.77 -23.14 18.24
N VAL A 852 -46.49 -22.18 17.35
CA VAL A 852 -46.51 -20.74 17.66
C VAL A 852 -47.82 -20.12 17.17
N LYS A 853 -48.48 -19.38 18.06
CA LYS A 853 -49.68 -18.60 17.74
C LYS A 853 -49.30 -17.12 17.65
N PRO A 854 -49.12 -16.56 16.43
CA PRO A 854 -48.78 -15.15 16.30
C PRO A 854 -49.97 -14.24 16.61
N ASP A 855 -49.69 -13.10 17.22
CA ASP A 855 -50.66 -12.03 17.52
C ASP A 855 -51.03 -11.21 16.27
N ILE A 856 -50.08 -11.12 15.33
CA ILE A 856 -50.24 -10.46 14.04
C ILE A 856 -49.66 -11.36 12.95
N ARG A 857 -50.42 -11.55 11.87
CA ARG A 857 -49.95 -12.29 10.69
C ARG A 857 -49.66 -11.35 9.54
N ILE A 858 -48.51 -11.55 8.88
CA ILE A 858 -48.18 -10.90 7.61
C ILE A 858 -47.96 -11.98 6.54
N SER A 859 -48.63 -11.89 5.40
CA SER A 859 -48.43 -12.89 4.35
C SER A 859 -47.09 -12.68 3.64
N SER A 860 -46.38 -13.78 3.35
CA SER A 860 -45.15 -13.71 2.56
C SER A 860 -45.37 -13.17 1.14
N TYR A 861 -44.31 -12.58 0.57
CA TYR A 861 -44.31 -12.03 -0.78
C TYR A 861 -43.21 -12.68 -1.61
N ASN A 862 -43.55 -13.03 -2.85
CA ASN A 862 -42.58 -13.44 -3.85
C ASN A 862 -42.50 -12.34 -4.90
N ARG A 863 -41.31 -11.73 -5.03
CA ARG A 863 -41.04 -10.71 -6.03
C ARG A 863 -41.34 -11.21 -7.44
N THR A 864 -41.97 -10.35 -8.23
CA THR A 864 -42.34 -10.61 -9.63
C THR A 864 -41.20 -10.33 -10.60
N GLY A 865 -40.16 -9.61 -10.14
CA GLY A 865 -39.07 -9.12 -10.98
C GLY A 865 -39.36 -7.75 -11.58
N LYS A 866 -40.50 -7.13 -11.27
CA LYS A 866 -40.87 -5.77 -11.65
C LYS A 866 -40.64 -4.85 -10.46
N ALA A 867 -39.53 -4.12 -10.47
CA ALA A 867 -39.00 -3.44 -9.28
C ALA A 867 -39.96 -2.39 -8.68
N ASP A 868 -40.71 -1.66 -9.51
CA ASP A 868 -41.71 -0.67 -9.11
C ASP A 868 -42.93 -1.31 -8.42
N LEU A 869 -43.49 -2.36 -9.02
CA LEU A 869 -44.62 -3.10 -8.45
C LEU A 869 -44.22 -3.83 -7.17
N ASP A 870 -43.06 -4.49 -7.18
CA ASP A 870 -42.53 -5.20 -6.02
C ASP A 870 -42.29 -4.22 -4.86
N LYS A 871 -41.78 -3.00 -5.14
CA LYS A 871 -41.62 -1.95 -4.14
C LYS A 871 -42.96 -1.50 -3.56
N HIS A 872 -43.96 -1.24 -4.40
CA HIS A 872 -45.28 -0.81 -3.96
C HIS A 872 -45.96 -1.85 -3.05
N GLU A 873 -45.87 -3.14 -3.40
CA GLU A 873 -46.44 -4.22 -2.58
C GLU A 873 -45.75 -4.35 -1.21
N LEU A 874 -44.42 -4.18 -1.14
CA LEU A 874 -43.70 -4.20 0.14
C LEU A 874 -44.05 -2.97 1.00
N GLN A 875 -44.21 -1.79 0.40
CA GLN A 875 -44.67 -0.58 1.10
C GLN A 875 -46.09 -0.75 1.65
N LYS A 876 -46.98 -1.35 0.87
CA LYS A 876 -48.35 -1.66 1.31
C LYS A 876 -48.34 -2.60 2.52
N LYS A 877 -47.52 -3.65 2.50
CA LYS A 877 -47.34 -4.54 3.66
C LYS A 877 -46.80 -3.82 4.89
N ALA A 878 -45.92 -2.83 4.70
CA ALA A 878 -45.42 -2.01 5.79
C ALA A 878 -46.52 -1.17 6.43
N GLU A 879 -47.41 -0.59 5.61
CA GLU A 879 -48.58 0.15 6.09
C GLU A 879 -49.60 -0.77 6.80
N GLU A 880 -49.89 -1.95 6.24
CA GLU A 880 -50.72 -2.97 6.89
C GLU A 880 -50.17 -3.36 8.27
N LEU A 881 -48.85 -3.49 8.39
CA LEU A 881 -48.19 -3.77 9.66
C LEU A 881 -48.32 -2.60 10.65
N ARG A 882 -48.11 -1.36 10.20
CA ARG A 882 -48.29 -0.15 11.02
C ARG A 882 -49.71 -0.09 11.59
N GLN A 883 -50.71 -0.39 10.77
CA GLN A 883 -52.12 -0.42 11.18
C GLN A 883 -52.38 -1.54 12.19
N ALA A 884 -51.85 -2.75 11.93
CA ALA A 884 -52.03 -3.89 12.83
C ALA A 884 -51.41 -3.71 14.23
N LEU A 885 -50.36 -2.89 14.32
CA LEU A 885 -49.68 -2.51 15.57
C LEU A 885 -50.34 -1.32 16.29
N THR A 886 -51.25 -0.59 15.65
CA THR A 886 -51.87 0.61 16.22
C THR A 886 -52.65 0.25 17.49
N GLY A 887 -52.38 0.96 18.59
CA GLY A 887 -52.95 0.69 19.92
C GLY A 887 -52.38 -0.53 20.66
N LYS A 888 -51.48 -1.32 20.03
CA LYS A 888 -50.78 -2.46 20.65
C LYS A 888 -49.32 -2.16 20.96
N TYR A 889 -48.68 -1.35 20.13
CA TYR A 889 -47.27 -0.98 20.25
C TYR A 889 -47.08 0.52 19.97
N THR A 890 -46.26 1.18 20.77
CA THR A 890 -45.92 2.60 20.59
C THR A 890 -44.55 2.72 19.95
N ARG A 891 -44.50 3.30 18.74
CA ARG A 891 -43.25 3.58 18.02
C ARG A 891 -42.47 4.69 18.72
N ALA A 892 -41.14 4.62 18.64
CA ALA A 892 -40.25 5.66 19.17
C ALA A 892 -40.33 6.98 18.37
N ILE A 893 -40.58 6.89 17.06
CA ILE A 893 -40.77 8.01 16.14
C ILE A 893 -41.96 7.62 15.25
N ASP A 894 -42.96 8.50 15.11
CA ASP A 894 -44.14 8.27 14.27
C ASP A 894 -44.03 8.92 12.90
#